data_AF-A0A409VVT0-F1
#
_entry.id   AF-A0A409VVT0-F1
#
_cell.length_a   1.000
_cell.length_b   1.000
_cell.length_c   1.000
_cell.angle_alpha   90.00
_cell.angle_beta   90.00
_cell.angle_gamma   90.00
#
_symmetry.space_group_name_H-M   'P 1'
#
loop_
_entity.id
_entity.type
_entity.pdbx_description
1 polymer ?
#
loop_
_entity_poly.entity_id
_entity_poly.type
_entity_poly.pdbx_seq_one_letter_code
_entity_poly.pdbx_strand_id
1 'polypeptide(L)'
;MSSIDTVHKLALSIMDLVAEYEERNSLIVHIFNICFQIQTAIAPFVGHQFLTFNHNTEHCLYSLAPVLESTHTHLEMWIARREHSLVSVFNPWFLAHQLKENKRQLLQQYITLMTALQVVDRIRGYNFVSPAASILSFQDQEVLHPPRQRRRPTDILTSMYPDSEAKTFWKDHFKGEPSSVDSRRFREALSNWLGRDLDDSAYNRLLLRLDHDHSSTVQFSTFHELVRNGKMVDIVNSYLADPRLPLLIWIDEDVRENTDRVFEATSYGVTVVQLASVPSAKTWIAANHDFLKQNDDPSSIRFIISQTCIDSGELQKPNEDDGSDSMLRYIRDQGFAAPVLISASKKCIHLTRYVEEDRLQMAGSTTLACSVYTESRLAMECANAVYKLCEEIIKFISEHQVLRSDSTTIQISELVSQIEHAVIPVLRRKTINEPLQRCLHDLESVLSVVSKNLHKWNERRSHGKLHISALTYSAWATPKDIKENREFLIWHHAILVKVIQLVIRPKGYNIITPTPSIRNFIEHRSVQKMKMKEDDEIDEPSIFEIDQFWKCSIGSETEFASSQQFCDLLSSWLDEDLSDLARKRLLLRLDEHHTGYISFPTFQFYVRNGRLREDVHLYASDPYLPLLIWIDSDVSAITHQILECTGLGITVIQFASTATVKSWITMNIDFLKKHDSSTKIRFLCNQVLHERDSSHTPADNEEAGGQILSHIRGLDIHAPVLIYTTRSNITATKYVEQYDMAGSLGGNYSIFHSYVVALGKGTTDEGKWMKYDA
;
A
#
# COMPACT_ATOMS: atom_id res chain seq x y z
N MET A 1 29.26 8.36 20.71
CA MET A 1 28.52 7.13 20.34
C MET A 1 27.31 7.57 19.54
N SER A 2 27.01 6.91 18.43
CA SER A 2 25.77 7.21 17.71
C SER A 2 24.56 6.82 18.58
N SER A 3 23.41 7.45 18.37
CA SER A 3 22.16 7.08 19.08
C SER A 3 21.83 5.61 18.85
N ILE A 4 22.09 5.09 17.65
CA ILE A 4 21.88 3.67 17.32
C ILE A 4 22.81 2.72 18.09
N ASP A 5 24.09 3.05 18.24
CA ASP A 5 25.01 2.24 19.06
C ASP A 5 24.55 2.20 20.52
N THR A 6 23.97 3.31 21.00
CA THR A 6 23.48 3.44 22.37
C THR A 6 22.25 2.55 22.59
N VAL A 7 21.25 2.66 21.70
CA VAL A 7 20.04 1.82 21.72
C VAL A 7 20.41 0.34 21.59
N HIS A 8 21.33 -0.02 20.69
CA HIS A 8 21.77 -1.39 20.49
C HIS A 8 22.46 -1.98 21.72
N LYS A 9 23.40 -1.23 22.32
CA LYS A 9 24.08 -1.68 23.54
C LYS A 9 23.12 -1.81 24.73
N LEU A 10 22.19 -0.89 24.90
CA LEU A 10 21.19 -0.96 25.97
C LEU A 10 20.26 -2.18 25.78
N ALA A 11 19.80 -2.43 24.55
CA ALA A 11 18.96 -3.59 24.25
C ALA A 11 19.69 -4.91 24.54
N LEU A 12 20.97 -5.02 24.14
CA LEU A 12 21.82 -6.18 24.48
C LEU A 12 22.02 -6.32 25.99
N SER A 13 22.34 -5.23 26.69
CA SER A 13 22.53 -5.25 28.15
C SER A 13 21.29 -5.74 28.89
N ILE A 14 20.09 -5.31 28.47
CA ILE A 14 18.82 -5.81 29.02
C ILE A 14 18.64 -7.30 28.71
N MET A 15 18.96 -7.73 27.49
CA MET A 15 18.84 -9.14 27.10
C MET A 15 19.78 -10.04 27.91
N ASP A 16 21.03 -9.63 28.11
CA ASP A 16 22.03 -10.35 28.89
C ASP A 16 21.62 -10.42 30.37
N LEU A 17 21.19 -9.29 30.94
CA LEU A 17 20.69 -9.18 32.31
C LEU A 17 19.49 -10.12 32.56
N VAL A 18 18.59 -10.25 31.58
CA VAL A 18 17.45 -11.17 31.67
C VAL A 18 17.86 -12.63 31.43
N ALA A 19 18.86 -12.88 30.58
CA ALA A 19 19.34 -14.23 30.29
C ALA A 19 20.05 -14.88 31.49
N GLU A 20 20.75 -14.08 32.30
CA GLU A 20 21.37 -14.51 33.56
C GLU A 20 20.34 -14.91 34.63
N TYR A 21 19.08 -14.51 34.46
CA TYR A 21 18.03 -14.74 35.44
C TYR A 21 17.20 -16.01 35.12
N GLU A 22 17.37 -17.07 35.92
CA GLU A 22 16.72 -18.38 35.71
C GLU A 22 15.18 -18.33 35.80
N GLU A 23 14.62 -17.44 36.64
CA GLU A 23 13.18 -17.42 36.91
C GLU A 23 12.42 -16.46 35.97
N ARG A 24 11.92 -17.00 34.86
CA ARG A 24 11.28 -16.22 33.79
C ARG A 24 9.84 -15.83 34.11
N ASN A 25 9.66 -14.73 34.82
CA ASN A 25 8.36 -14.04 34.91
C ASN A 25 7.88 -13.63 33.50
N SER A 26 6.60 -13.86 33.17
CA SER A 26 6.05 -13.53 31.86
C SER A 26 6.24 -12.06 31.47
N LEU A 27 6.22 -11.12 32.41
CA LEU A 27 6.51 -9.71 32.15
C LEU A 27 7.94 -9.50 31.64
N ILE A 28 8.91 -10.17 32.27
CA ILE A 28 10.34 -10.09 31.92
C ILE A 28 10.59 -10.73 30.55
N VAL A 29 9.94 -11.87 30.26
CA VAL A 29 10.00 -12.52 28.93
C VAL A 29 9.48 -11.59 27.83
N HIS A 30 8.40 -10.84 28.09
CA HIS A 30 7.91 -9.87 27.11
C HIS A 30 8.89 -8.72 26.89
N ILE A 31 9.49 -8.19 27.95
CA ILE A 31 10.50 -7.12 27.83
C ILE A 31 11.70 -7.63 27.03
N PHE A 32 12.18 -8.84 27.30
CA PHE A 32 13.24 -9.49 26.54
C PHE A 32 12.89 -9.60 25.06
N ASN A 33 11.70 -10.09 24.72
CA ASN A 33 11.27 -10.24 23.33
C ASN A 33 11.20 -8.90 22.59
N ILE A 34 10.71 -7.84 23.25
CA ILE A 34 10.67 -6.49 22.67
C ILE A 34 12.10 -5.97 22.45
N CYS A 35 13.01 -6.15 23.41
CA CYS A 35 14.41 -5.74 23.28
C CYS A 35 15.13 -6.52 22.16
N PHE A 36 14.86 -7.82 22.03
CA PHE A 36 15.35 -8.64 20.93
C PHE A 36 14.87 -8.14 19.56
N GLN A 37 13.59 -7.77 19.45
CA GLN A 37 13.03 -7.20 18.23
C GLN A 37 13.66 -5.85 17.88
N ILE A 38 13.81 -4.95 18.87
CA ILE A 38 14.51 -3.68 18.70
C ILE A 38 15.94 -3.93 18.22
N GLN A 39 16.67 -4.83 18.89
CA GLN A 39 18.05 -5.18 18.56
C GLN A 39 18.16 -5.72 17.13
N THR A 40 17.26 -6.63 16.74
CA THR A 40 17.24 -7.23 15.40
C THR A 40 16.96 -6.20 14.33
N ALA A 41 16.02 -5.28 14.58
CA ALA A 41 15.67 -4.21 13.64
C ALA A 41 16.82 -3.23 13.41
N ILE A 42 17.62 -2.93 14.45
CA ILE A 42 18.69 -1.93 14.36
C ILE A 42 20.07 -2.52 14.06
N ALA A 43 20.28 -3.82 14.30
CA ALA A 43 21.57 -4.50 14.13
C ALA A 43 22.22 -4.29 12.75
N PRO A 44 21.49 -4.32 11.62
CA PRO A 44 22.09 -4.11 10.30
C PRO A 44 22.79 -2.75 10.14
N PHE A 45 22.41 -1.76 10.95
CA PHE A 45 22.91 -0.41 10.82
C PHE A 45 24.00 -0.06 11.85
N VAL A 46 24.29 -0.94 12.80
CA VAL A 46 25.35 -0.74 13.80
C VAL A 46 26.71 -0.74 13.10
N GLY A 47 27.61 0.17 13.50
CA GLY A 47 28.95 0.30 12.91
C GLY A 47 29.04 0.99 11.55
N HIS A 48 27.91 1.35 10.93
CA HIS A 48 27.88 2.04 9.64
C HIS A 48 27.94 3.56 9.83
N GLN A 49 29.15 4.11 9.98
CA GLN A 49 29.38 5.54 10.23
C GLN A 49 28.86 6.50 9.14
N PHE A 50 28.50 5.97 7.96
CA PHE A 50 28.10 6.77 6.78
C PHE A 50 26.60 6.74 6.47
N LEU A 51 25.78 5.98 7.21
CA LEU A 51 24.34 5.95 6.99
C LEU A 51 23.70 7.14 7.71
N THR A 52 23.35 8.17 6.96
CA THR A 52 22.48 9.24 7.46
C THR A 52 21.06 8.69 7.57
N PHE A 53 20.60 8.50 8.80
CA PHE A 53 19.19 8.21 9.07
C PHE A 53 18.34 9.43 8.71
N ASN A 54 17.08 9.23 8.35
CA ASN A 54 16.17 10.37 8.28
C ASN A 54 15.91 10.91 9.71
N HIS A 55 15.49 12.17 9.79
CA HIS A 55 15.27 12.83 11.08
C HIS A 55 14.26 12.08 11.98
N ASN A 56 13.27 11.42 11.37
CA ASN A 56 12.26 10.65 12.10
C ASN A 56 12.86 9.41 12.77
N THR A 57 13.69 8.65 12.08
CA THR A 57 14.40 7.49 12.63
C THR A 57 15.39 7.92 13.70
N GLU A 58 16.13 9.00 13.50
CA GLU A 58 17.01 9.54 14.54
C GLU A 58 16.22 9.94 15.79
N HIS A 59 15.11 10.67 15.63
CA HIS A 59 14.25 11.06 16.74
C HIS A 59 13.69 9.83 17.48
N CYS A 60 13.26 8.79 16.76
CA CYS A 60 12.80 7.54 17.37
C CYS A 60 13.91 6.84 18.16
N LEU A 61 15.14 6.82 17.63
CA LEU A 61 16.29 6.25 18.34
C LEU A 61 16.62 7.07 19.60
N TYR A 62 16.53 8.40 19.54
CA TYR A 62 16.71 9.27 20.70
C TYR A 62 15.62 9.10 21.76
N SER A 63 14.35 8.93 21.37
CA SER A 63 13.25 8.70 22.31
C SER A 63 13.24 7.30 22.90
N LEU A 64 13.77 6.31 22.19
CA LEU A 64 13.85 4.92 22.65
C LEU A 64 14.96 4.69 23.68
N ALA A 65 16.09 5.40 23.56
CA ALA A 65 17.22 5.29 24.49
C ALA A 65 16.84 5.46 25.98
N PRO A 66 16.15 6.55 26.42
CA PRO A 66 15.80 6.73 27.82
C PRO A 66 14.80 5.69 28.34
N VAL A 67 13.93 5.15 27.46
CA VAL A 67 13.00 4.08 27.84
C VAL A 67 13.74 2.76 28.10
N LEU A 68 14.74 2.44 27.25
CA LEU A 68 15.61 1.28 27.48
C LEU A 68 16.44 1.46 28.76
N GLU A 69 17.01 2.65 28.99
CA GLU A 69 17.78 2.95 30.21
C GLU A 69 16.92 2.78 31.47
N SER A 70 15.72 3.37 31.50
CA SER A 70 14.78 3.17 32.61
C SER A 70 14.42 1.70 32.82
N THR A 71 14.25 0.95 31.73
CA THR A 71 13.96 -0.49 31.79
C THR A 71 15.11 -1.28 32.37
N HIS A 72 16.34 -0.98 31.96
CA HIS A 72 17.53 -1.57 32.53
C HIS A 72 17.60 -1.34 34.05
N THR A 73 17.49 -0.08 34.49
CA THR A 73 17.56 0.27 35.92
C THR A 73 16.45 -0.42 36.74
N HIS A 74 15.22 -0.46 36.22
CA HIS A 74 14.12 -1.14 36.89
C HIS A 74 14.31 -2.67 36.97
N LEU A 75 14.93 -3.29 35.94
CA LEU A 75 15.26 -4.72 35.95
C LEU A 75 16.40 -5.03 36.92
N GLU A 76 17.46 -4.22 36.97
CA GLU A 76 18.54 -4.38 37.95
C GLU A 76 18.01 -4.31 39.39
N MET A 77 17.16 -3.31 39.68
CA MET A 77 16.51 -3.21 40.99
C MET A 77 15.60 -4.41 41.30
N TRP A 78 14.92 -4.94 40.28
CA TRP A 78 14.08 -6.13 40.44
C TRP A 78 14.91 -7.37 40.78
N ILE A 79 16.05 -7.56 40.10
CA ILE A 79 16.98 -8.69 40.29
C ILE A 79 17.70 -8.58 41.63
N ALA A 80 18.35 -7.45 41.91
CA ALA A 80 19.14 -7.22 43.13
C ALA A 80 18.31 -7.43 44.42
N ARG A 81 17.04 -7.04 44.40
CA ARG A 81 16.10 -7.26 45.50
C ARG A 81 15.87 -8.74 45.80
N ARG A 82 15.83 -9.58 44.77
CA ARG A 82 15.59 -11.01 44.93
C ARG A 82 16.82 -11.77 45.39
N GLU A 83 18.00 -11.30 45.02
CA GLU A 83 19.28 -11.87 45.48
C GLU A 83 19.61 -11.44 46.93
N HIS A 84 19.26 -10.20 47.31
CA HIS A 84 19.52 -9.66 48.64
C HIS A 84 18.21 -9.39 49.38
N SER A 85 17.75 -10.36 50.19
CA SER A 85 16.49 -10.25 50.96
C SER A 85 16.43 -9.06 51.94
N LEU A 86 17.55 -8.38 52.18
CA LEU A 86 17.68 -7.22 53.07
C LEU A 86 17.45 -5.85 52.39
N VAL A 87 17.31 -5.76 51.05
CA VAL A 87 16.96 -4.49 50.38
C VAL A 87 15.42 -4.30 50.44
N SER A 88 14.92 -4.00 51.64
CA SER A 88 13.49 -3.85 51.94
C SER A 88 12.89 -2.48 51.58
N VAL A 89 13.69 -1.57 51.00
CA VAL A 89 13.31 -0.15 50.86
C VAL A 89 12.32 0.09 49.72
N PHE A 90 12.25 -0.78 48.70
CA PHE A 90 11.32 -0.61 47.58
C PHE A 90 10.09 -1.52 47.68
N ASN A 91 8.91 -0.98 47.38
CA ASN A 91 7.66 -1.76 47.33
C ASN A 91 7.65 -2.67 46.08
N PRO A 92 7.52 -4.01 46.18
CA PRO A 92 7.60 -4.92 45.04
C PRO A 92 6.49 -4.66 44.02
N TRP A 93 5.34 -4.19 44.48
CA TRP A 93 4.24 -3.80 43.63
C TRP A 93 4.59 -2.57 42.79
N PHE A 94 5.32 -1.60 43.35
CA PHE A 94 5.76 -0.41 42.64
C PHE A 94 6.74 -0.77 41.51
N LEU A 95 7.73 -1.62 41.78
CA LEU A 95 8.67 -2.09 40.74
C LEU A 95 7.97 -2.89 39.63
N ALA A 96 7.02 -3.77 39.99
CA ALA A 96 6.22 -4.50 39.00
C ALA A 96 5.38 -3.55 38.13
N HIS A 97 4.82 -2.50 38.73
CA HIS A 97 4.06 -1.48 38.01
C HIS A 97 4.97 -0.68 37.05
N GLN A 98 6.15 -0.28 37.51
CA GLN A 98 7.14 0.42 36.69
C GLN A 98 7.60 -0.44 35.51
N LEU A 99 7.88 -1.73 35.72
CA LEU A 99 8.22 -2.65 34.62
C LEU A 99 7.07 -2.86 33.64
N LYS A 100 5.82 -2.86 34.11
CA LYS A 100 4.63 -2.94 33.24
C LYS A 100 4.49 -1.68 32.36
N GLU A 101 4.74 -0.52 32.94
CA GLU A 101 4.73 0.75 32.21
C GLU A 101 5.90 0.82 31.21
N ASN A 102 7.10 0.39 31.61
CA ASN A 102 8.26 0.30 30.74
C ASN A 102 8.03 -0.64 29.56
N LYS A 103 7.40 -1.81 29.78
CA LYS A 103 6.96 -2.70 28.70
C LYS A 103 6.07 -1.97 27.70
N ARG A 104 5.07 -1.21 28.19
CA ARG A 104 4.13 -0.45 27.34
C ARG A 104 4.87 0.61 26.52
N GLN A 105 5.78 1.34 27.15
CA GLN A 105 6.58 2.38 26.49
C GLN A 105 7.55 1.78 25.46
N LEU A 106 8.27 0.70 25.80
CA LEU A 106 9.16 0.02 24.87
C LEU A 106 8.44 -0.48 23.62
N LEU A 107 7.27 -1.09 23.80
CA LEU A 107 6.46 -1.55 22.68
C LEU A 107 6.01 -0.38 21.79
N GLN A 108 5.52 0.71 22.41
CA GLN A 108 5.12 1.91 21.68
C GLN A 108 6.28 2.53 20.88
N GLN A 109 7.47 2.63 21.49
CA GLN A 109 8.67 3.15 20.83
C GLN A 109 9.15 2.21 19.72
N TYR A 110 9.08 0.89 19.91
CA TYR A 110 9.42 -0.09 18.88
C TYR A 110 8.52 0.04 17.63
N ILE A 111 7.20 0.17 17.79
CA ILE A 111 6.27 0.39 16.66
C ILE A 111 6.64 1.67 15.90
N THR A 112 6.91 2.74 16.65
CA THR A 112 7.27 4.04 16.08
C THR A 112 8.58 3.93 15.29
N LEU A 113 9.57 3.22 15.83
CA LEU A 113 10.83 2.90 15.15
C LEU A 113 10.60 2.07 13.88
N MET A 114 9.81 1.00 13.92
CA MET A 114 9.52 0.17 12.75
C MET A 114 8.80 0.94 11.66
N THR A 115 7.85 1.80 12.03
CA THR A 115 7.16 2.68 11.08
C THR A 115 8.15 3.65 10.45
N ALA A 116 9.05 4.24 11.24
CA ALA A 116 10.09 5.14 10.73
C ALA A 116 11.06 4.43 9.78
N LEU A 117 11.50 3.21 10.11
CA LEU A 117 12.40 2.40 9.28
C LEU A 117 11.74 1.98 7.96
N GLN A 118 10.48 1.53 7.98
CA GLN A 118 9.73 1.16 6.77
C GLN A 118 9.53 2.34 5.82
N VAL A 119 9.35 3.55 6.35
CA VAL A 119 9.29 4.77 5.54
C VAL A 119 10.65 5.07 4.88
N VAL A 120 11.78 4.79 5.55
CA VAL A 120 13.12 4.96 4.98
C VAL A 120 13.39 3.96 3.85
N ASP A 121 13.07 2.68 4.05
CA ASP A 121 13.31 1.63 3.05
C ASP A 121 12.49 1.88 1.77
N ARG A 122 11.26 2.39 1.92
CA ARG A 122 10.39 2.73 0.80
C ARG A 122 10.83 3.98 0.03
N ILE A 123 11.49 4.93 0.69
CA ILE A 123 12.00 6.16 0.06
C ILE A 123 13.34 5.92 -0.64
N ARG A 124 14.13 4.93 -0.19
CA ARG A 124 15.52 4.77 -0.66
C ARG A 124 15.79 3.59 -1.58
N GLY A 125 14.85 2.65 -1.77
CA GLY A 125 14.98 1.58 -2.77
C GLY A 125 16.23 0.70 -2.61
N TYR A 126 16.82 0.61 -1.41
CA TYR A 126 18.02 -0.18 -1.19
C TYR A 126 17.66 -1.64 -0.91
N ASN A 127 17.72 -2.47 -1.95
CA ASN A 127 18.09 -3.87 -1.77
C ASN A 127 19.62 -3.94 -1.66
N PHE A 128 20.14 -4.34 -0.50
CA PHE A 128 21.57 -4.53 -0.29
C PHE A 128 22.07 -5.81 -0.98
N VAL A 129 23.03 -5.65 -1.89
CA VAL A 129 24.08 -6.64 -2.22
C VAL A 129 25.43 -5.93 -2.01
N SER A 130 26.41 -6.61 -1.43
CA SER A 130 27.78 -6.11 -1.20
C SER A 130 28.78 -7.25 -1.49
N PRO A 131 30.07 -7.01 -1.82
CA PRO A 131 30.61 -6.13 -2.87
C PRO A 131 31.62 -6.87 -3.79
N ALA A 132 31.81 -6.41 -5.03
CA ALA A 132 33.09 -6.58 -5.75
C ALA A 132 33.29 -5.46 -6.79
N ALA A 133 34.55 -5.02 -6.89
CA ALA A 133 35.03 -3.78 -7.49
C ALA A 133 34.94 -3.70 -9.03
N SER A 134 34.73 -2.49 -9.54
CA SER A 134 35.70 -1.68 -10.32
C SER A 134 34.98 -0.76 -11.31
N ILE A 135 35.14 0.56 -11.15
CA ILE A 135 34.83 1.57 -12.19
C ILE A 135 36.17 2.06 -12.75
N LEU A 136 36.36 1.86 -14.06
CA LEU A 136 37.26 2.66 -14.89
C LEU A 136 36.42 3.30 -16.02
N SER A 137 36.24 4.62 -15.90
CA SER A 137 36.50 5.66 -16.92
C SER A 137 35.75 5.76 -18.26
N PHE A 138 35.52 7.04 -18.62
CA PHE A 138 35.23 7.71 -19.91
C PHE A 138 33.76 7.76 -20.36
N GLN A 139 33.07 8.92 -20.38
CA GLN A 139 33.21 10.22 -21.06
C GLN A 139 32.89 10.22 -22.58
N ASP A 140 31.84 10.99 -22.90
CA ASP A 140 31.45 11.70 -24.14
C ASP A 140 31.29 10.95 -25.46
N GLN A 141 30.07 11.03 -26.03
CA GLN A 141 29.89 11.46 -27.42
C GLN A 141 28.48 12.01 -27.70
N GLU A 142 28.47 13.28 -28.11
CA GLU A 142 27.44 13.90 -28.97
C GLU A 142 27.22 13.07 -30.24
N VAL A 143 26.03 13.18 -30.88
CA VAL A 143 25.87 13.43 -32.33
C VAL A 143 24.39 13.33 -32.80
N LEU A 144 23.93 14.47 -33.33
CA LEU A 144 23.01 14.75 -34.45
C LEU A 144 21.63 14.09 -34.63
N HIS A 145 20.61 14.97 -34.65
CA HIS A 145 19.31 14.78 -35.28
C HIS A 145 19.36 14.71 -36.83
N PRO A 146 18.47 13.94 -37.47
CA PRO A 146 18.09 14.12 -38.88
C PRO A 146 16.66 14.71 -39.05
N PRO A 147 16.29 15.15 -40.27
CA PRO A 147 15.43 16.31 -40.49
C PRO A 147 13.93 16.02 -40.65
N ARG A 148 13.13 17.05 -40.31
CA ARG A 148 11.67 17.13 -40.46
C ARG A 148 11.22 16.98 -41.92
N GLN A 149 10.34 16.02 -42.19
CA GLN A 149 9.50 16.00 -43.40
C GLN A 149 8.05 16.43 -43.08
N ARG A 150 7.53 17.31 -43.95
CA ARG A 150 6.18 17.89 -43.93
C ARG A 150 5.11 16.83 -44.21
N ARG A 151 4.04 16.79 -43.39
CA ARG A 151 2.75 16.16 -43.74
C ARG A 151 1.62 17.20 -43.75
N ARG A 152 0.74 17.05 -44.74
CA ARG A 152 -0.50 17.83 -44.94
C ARG A 152 -1.60 17.39 -43.97
N PRO A 153 -2.61 18.23 -43.71
CA PRO A 153 -3.58 18.02 -42.63
C PRO A 153 -4.77 17.19 -43.08
N THR A 154 -5.04 16.09 -42.37
CA THR A 154 -6.34 15.42 -42.36
C THR A 154 -6.62 14.90 -40.94
N ASP A 155 -7.76 15.31 -40.40
CA ASP A 155 -8.51 14.85 -39.22
C ASP A 155 -7.73 14.27 -38.02
N ILE A 156 -7.48 15.15 -37.05
CA ILE A 156 -6.69 14.92 -35.82
C ILE A 156 -7.49 14.26 -34.68
N LEU A 157 -8.81 14.12 -34.81
CA LEU A 157 -9.66 13.69 -33.67
C LEU A 157 -9.90 12.18 -33.56
N THR A 158 -9.60 11.39 -34.59
CA THR A 158 -9.84 9.93 -34.56
C THR A 158 -8.58 9.11 -34.27
N SER A 159 -7.39 9.74 -34.20
CA SER A 159 -6.10 9.03 -34.09
C SER A 159 -5.51 8.99 -32.67
N MET A 160 -6.28 9.32 -31.61
CA MET A 160 -5.75 9.46 -30.24
C MET A 160 -6.00 8.26 -29.31
N TYR A 161 -6.62 7.18 -29.77
CA TYR A 161 -6.85 5.98 -28.96
C TYR A 161 -6.32 4.71 -29.64
N PRO A 162 -5.28 4.05 -29.08
CA PRO A 162 -4.78 2.74 -29.56
C PRO A 162 -5.89 1.70 -29.73
N ASP A 163 -6.86 1.70 -28.81
CA ASP A 163 -8.05 0.83 -28.82
C ASP A 163 -8.94 0.98 -30.08
N SER A 164 -8.82 2.10 -30.82
CA SER A 164 -9.64 2.34 -32.02
C SER A 164 -9.05 1.73 -33.30
N GLU A 165 -7.73 1.56 -33.39
CA GLU A 165 -7.06 1.12 -34.62
C GLU A 165 -7.27 -0.38 -34.86
N ALA A 166 -7.10 -1.20 -33.82
CA ALA A 166 -7.32 -2.64 -33.88
C ALA A 166 -8.78 -3.00 -34.22
N LYS A 167 -9.73 -2.28 -33.61
CA LYS A 167 -11.17 -2.42 -33.87
C LYS A 167 -11.51 -2.04 -35.31
N THR A 168 -10.95 -0.93 -35.80
CA THR A 168 -11.14 -0.47 -37.18
C THR A 168 -10.57 -1.49 -38.17
N PHE A 169 -9.32 -1.91 -37.99
CA PHE A 169 -8.70 -2.98 -38.80
C PHE A 169 -9.57 -4.23 -38.85
N TRP A 170 -10.01 -4.73 -37.69
CA TRP A 170 -10.79 -5.95 -37.62
C TRP A 170 -12.15 -5.80 -38.33
N LYS A 171 -12.82 -4.68 -38.10
CA LYS A 171 -14.11 -4.38 -38.72
C LYS A 171 -14.00 -4.23 -40.23
N ASP A 172 -12.97 -3.54 -40.71
CA ASP A 172 -12.80 -3.22 -42.13
C ASP A 172 -12.42 -4.46 -42.95
N HIS A 173 -11.55 -5.32 -42.40
CA HIS A 173 -11.05 -6.50 -43.11
C HIS A 173 -11.90 -7.76 -42.92
N PHE A 174 -12.66 -7.86 -41.82
CA PHE A 174 -13.48 -9.03 -41.52
C PHE A 174 -14.99 -8.74 -41.44
N LYS A 175 -15.45 -7.52 -41.75
CA LYS A 175 -16.86 -7.17 -41.94
C LYS A 175 -17.82 -7.57 -40.78
N GLY A 176 -17.32 -7.62 -39.54
CA GLY A 176 -18.11 -8.03 -38.38
C GLY A 176 -18.28 -9.55 -38.22
N GLU A 177 -17.45 -10.34 -38.89
CA GLU A 177 -17.30 -11.79 -38.68
C GLU A 177 -16.90 -12.16 -37.23
N PRO A 178 -17.03 -13.44 -36.84
CA PRO A 178 -16.81 -13.95 -35.49
C PRO A 178 -15.60 -13.40 -34.75
N SER A 179 -15.61 -13.57 -33.43
CA SER A 179 -14.50 -13.26 -32.52
C SER A 179 -13.18 -13.96 -32.87
N SER A 180 -13.13 -14.81 -33.90
CA SER A 180 -11.94 -15.45 -34.45
C SER A 180 -11.97 -15.52 -35.98
N VAL A 181 -10.79 -15.51 -36.61
CA VAL A 181 -10.59 -15.62 -38.07
C VAL A 181 -9.49 -16.64 -38.36
N ASP A 182 -9.62 -17.40 -39.46
CA ASP A 182 -8.57 -18.30 -39.95
C ASP A 182 -7.23 -17.57 -40.14
N SER A 183 -6.14 -18.20 -39.69
CA SER A 183 -4.79 -17.61 -39.71
C SER A 183 -4.30 -17.25 -41.12
N ARG A 184 -4.70 -17.95 -42.18
CA ARG A 184 -4.31 -17.55 -43.56
C ARG A 184 -5.05 -16.30 -43.99
N ARG A 185 -6.35 -16.24 -43.67
CA ARG A 185 -7.17 -15.06 -43.97
C ARG A 185 -6.73 -13.83 -43.17
N PHE A 186 -6.32 -14.02 -41.91
CA PHE A 186 -5.72 -12.96 -41.09
C PHE A 186 -4.40 -12.46 -41.70
N ARG A 187 -3.54 -13.38 -42.19
CA ARG A 187 -2.30 -13.02 -42.89
C ARG A 187 -2.56 -12.15 -44.12
N GLU A 188 -3.47 -12.56 -44.98
CA GLU A 188 -3.82 -11.81 -46.20
C GLU A 188 -4.35 -10.41 -45.86
N ALA A 189 -5.22 -10.30 -44.86
CA ALA A 189 -5.71 -9.02 -44.38
C ALA A 189 -4.57 -8.13 -43.85
N LEU A 190 -3.67 -8.70 -43.05
CA LEU A 190 -2.54 -7.97 -42.47
C LEU A 190 -1.52 -7.53 -43.52
N SER A 191 -1.20 -8.38 -44.51
CA SER A 191 -0.34 -8.03 -45.65
C SER A 191 -0.93 -6.88 -46.46
N ASN A 192 -2.24 -6.96 -46.76
CA ASN A 192 -2.96 -5.91 -47.48
C ASN A 192 -2.96 -4.58 -46.70
N TRP A 193 -3.15 -4.64 -45.38
CA TRP A 193 -3.15 -3.45 -44.52
C TRP A 193 -1.75 -2.82 -44.40
N LEU A 194 -0.70 -3.63 -44.27
CA LEU A 194 0.70 -3.16 -44.25
C LEU A 194 1.21 -2.68 -45.62
N GLY A 195 0.52 -3.04 -46.70
CA GLY A 195 0.94 -2.74 -48.07
C GLY A 195 2.20 -3.50 -48.50
N ARG A 196 2.47 -4.66 -47.90
CA ARG A 196 3.60 -5.54 -48.23
C ARG A 196 3.28 -6.99 -47.92
N ASP A 197 3.85 -7.90 -48.71
CA ASP A 197 3.77 -9.32 -48.41
C ASP A 197 4.56 -9.64 -47.13
N LEU A 198 3.95 -10.43 -46.26
CA LEU A 198 4.59 -10.93 -45.05
C LEU A 198 5.32 -12.23 -45.38
N ASP A 199 6.62 -12.26 -45.09
CA ASP A 199 7.42 -13.50 -45.12
C ASP A 199 6.85 -14.56 -44.17
N ASP A 200 7.01 -15.84 -44.51
CA ASP A 200 6.49 -16.97 -43.72
C ASP A 200 7.06 -16.95 -42.29
N SER A 201 8.36 -16.69 -42.13
CA SER A 201 9.00 -16.64 -40.81
C SER A 201 8.48 -15.46 -39.99
N ALA A 202 8.43 -14.27 -40.61
CA ALA A 202 7.91 -13.07 -39.96
C ALA A 202 6.45 -13.23 -39.50
N TYR A 203 5.60 -13.82 -40.34
CA TYR A 203 4.21 -14.07 -39.96
C TYR A 203 4.07 -15.13 -38.87
N ASN A 204 4.85 -16.21 -38.93
CA ASN A 204 4.83 -17.26 -37.91
C ASN A 204 5.24 -16.72 -36.53
N ARG A 205 6.18 -15.77 -36.46
CA ARG A 205 6.54 -15.08 -35.21
C ARG A 205 5.34 -14.36 -34.58
N LEU A 206 4.58 -13.62 -35.39
CA LEU A 206 3.38 -12.93 -34.93
C LEU A 206 2.28 -13.93 -34.53
N LEU A 207 2.11 -14.99 -35.32
CA LEU A 207 1.08 -16.01 -35.08
C LEU A 207 1.29 -16.76 -33.77
N LEU A 208 2.54 -17.03 -33.38
CA LEU A 208 2.86 -17.66 -32.10
C LEU A 208 2.37 -16.86 -30.89
N ARG A 209 2.23 -15.53 -31.04
CA ARG A 209 1.64 -14.68 -30.01
C ARG A 209 0.12 -14.61 -30.08
N LEU A 210 -0.44 -14.71 -31.28
CA LEU A 210 -1.87 -14.52 -31.54
C LEU A 210 -2.71 -15.80 -31.46
N ASP A 211 -2.11 -16.97 -31.68
CA ASP A 211 -2.74 -18.29 -31.70
C ASP A 211 -1.99 -19.25 -30.77
N HIS A 212 -2.04 -18.97 -29.46
CA HIS A 212 -1.29 -19.74 -28.46
C HIS A 212 -1.74 -21.21 -28.38
N ASP A 213 -2.99 -21.51 -28.76
CA ASP A 213 -3.58 -22.85 -28.73
C ASP A 213 -3.27 -23.66 -30.00
N HIS A 214 -2.56 -23.08 -30.98
CA HIS A 214 -2.36 -23.67 -32.31
C HIS A 214 -3.69 -24.05 -32.98
N SER A 215 -4.74 -23.27 -32.73
CA SER A 215 -6.09 -23.49 -33.25
C SER A 215 -6.19 -23.22 -34.76
N SER A 216 -5.13 -22.71 -35.38
CA SER A 216 -5.08 -22.15 -36.73
C SER A 216 -6.01 -20.95 -36.92
N THR A 217 -6.47 -20.33 -35.83
CA THR A 217 -7.33 -19.15 -35.82
C THR A 217 -6.76 -18.05 -34.93
N VAL A 218 -6.93 -16.79 -35.34
CA VAL A 218 -6.57 -15.61 -34.54
C VAL A 218 -7.84 -15.06 -33.92
N GLN A 219 -7.85 -14.92 -32.59
CA GLN A 219 -8.97 -14.28 -31.88
C GLN A 219 -8.80 -12.76 -31.84
N PHE A 220 -9.92 -12.03 -31.96
CA PHE A 220 -9.92 -10.57 -31.85
C PHE A 220 -9.43 -10.11 -30.47
N SER A 221 -9.80 -10.81 -29.39
CA SER A 221 -9.35 -10.52 -28.03
C SER A 221 -7.83 -10.56 -27.92
N THR A 222 -7.20 -11.63 -28.40
CA THR A 222 -5.73 -11.79 -28.36
C THR A 222 -5.03 -10.75 -29.23
N PHE A 223 -5.56 -10.47 -30.41
CA PHE A 223 -5.02 -9.42 -31.29
C PHE A 223 -5.15 -8.02 -30.69
N HIS A 224 -6.32 -7.71 -30.12
CA HIS A 224 -6.58 -6.44 -29.45
C HIS A 224 -5.69 -6.27 -28.23
N GLU A 225 -5.52 -7.31 -27.41
CA GLU A 225 -4.63 -7.28 -26.25
C GLU A 225 -3.17 -7.04 -26.65
N LEU A 226 -2.71 -7.67 -27.74
CA LEU A 226 -1.36 -7.47 -28.27
C LEU A 226 -1.06 -6.01 -28.57
N VAL A 227 -2.01 -5.31 -29.21
CA VAL A 227 -1.81 -3.94 -29.71
C VAL A 227 -2.34 -2.86 -28.77
N ARG A 228 -2.94 -3.24 -27.63
CA ARG A 228 -3.62 -2.33 -26.70
C ARG A 228 -2.77 -1.16 -26.23
N ASN A 229 -1.47 -1.38 -26.08
CA ASN A 229 -0.55 -0.43 -25.43
C ASN A 229 0.28 0.40 -26.43
N GLY A 230 -0.09 0.45 -27.71
CA GLY A 230 0.66 1.25 -28.69
C GLY A 230 0.02 1.31 -30.07
N LYS A 231 0.70 1.93 -31.02
CA LYS A 231 0.24 1.97 -32.41
C LYS A 231 0.31 0.57 -33.01
N MET A 232 -0.77 0.12 -33.64
CA MET A 232 -0.87 -1.23 -34.19
C MET A 232 0.29 -1.51 -35.14
N VAL A 233 0.66 -0.55 -35.98
CA VAL A 233 1.73 -0.72 -36.98
C VAL A 233 3.09 -0.94 -36.34
N ASP A 234 3.38 -0.24 -35.23
CA ASP A 234 4.67 -0.31 -34.56
C ASP A 234 4.80 -1.64 -33.81
N ILE A 235 3.74 -2.06 -33.14
CA ILE A 235 3.68 -3.34 -32.42
C ILE A 235 3.78 -4.50 -33.40
N VAL A 236 2.95 -4.53 -34.45
CA VAL A 236 3.00 -5.58 -35.48
C VAL A 236 4.39 -5.63 -36.11
N ASN A 237 4.96 -4.48 -36.50
CA ASN A 237 6.30 -4.45 -37.07
C ASN A 237 7.38 -4.93 -36.11
N SER A 238 7.24 -4.72 -34.80
CA SER A 238 8.20 -5.27 -33.83
C SER A 238 8.19 -6.79 -33.75
N TYR A 239 7.04 -7.44 -34.00
CA TYR A 239 6.93 -8.90 -34.06
C TYR A 239 7.36 -9.47 -35.42
N LEU A 240 7.25 -8.67 -36.49
CA LEU A 240 7.70 -9.06 -37.83
C LEU A 240 9.22 -8.93 -38.02
N ALA A 241 9.85 -7.97 -37.33
CA ALA A 241 11.29 -7.77 -37.37
C ALA A 241 12.04 -8.92 -36.69
N ASP A 242 13.31 -9.11 -37.07
CA ASP A 242 14.17 -10.00 -36.31
C ASP A 242 14.40 -9.44 -34.89
N PRO A 243 14.57 -10.30 -33.88
CA PRO A 243 14.79 -9.85 -32.51
C PRO A 243 16.02 -8.96 -32.41
N ARG A 244 15.99 -7.93 -31.57
CA ARG A 244 17.18 -7.12 -31.28
C ARG A 244 18.02 -7.81 -30.21
N LEU A 245 19.34 -7.61 -30.28
CA LEU A 245 20.28 -8.06 -29.25
C LEU A 245 20.59 -6.92 -28.27
N PRO A 246 20.84 -7.21 -26.98
CA PRO A 246 20.81 -8.54 -26.36
C PRO A 246 19.39 -9.10 -26.22
N LEU A 247 19.25 -10.41 -26.39
CA LEU A 247 17.98 -11.15 -26.42
C LEU A 247 17.85 -12.08 -25.22
N LEU A 248 16.73 -11.96 -24.50
CA LEU A 248 16.33 -12.85 -23.43
C LEU A 248 15.07 -13.62 -23.86
N ILE A 249 15.19 -14.95 -23.97
CA ILE A 249 14.07 -15.82 -24.28
C ILE A 249 13.54 -16.39 -22.97
N TRP A 250 12.36 -15.94 -22.55
CA TRP A 250 11.75 -16.33 -21.29
C TRP A 250 10.56 -17.25 -21.55
N ILE A 251 10.68 -18.50 -21.12
CA ILE A 251 9.66 -19.54 -21.28
C ILE A 251 8.99 -19.73 -19.93
N ASP A 252 7.73 -19.29 -19.82
CA ASP A 252 6.95 -19.35 -18.58
C ASP A 252 5.47 -19.53 -18.90
N GLU A 253 4.82 -20.50 -18.25
CA GLU A 253 3.39 -20.74 -18.41
C GLU A 253 2.55 -19.58 -17.88
N ASP A 254 3.06 -18.81 -16.90
CA ASP A 254 2.41 -17.58 -16.42
C ASP A 254 3.20 -16.33 -16.83
N VAL A 255 3.05 -15.94 -18.09
CA VAL A 255 3.64 -14.71 -18.63
C VAL A 255 3.24 -13.44 -17.88
N ARG A 256 2.12 -13.43 -17.14
CA ARG A 256 1.64 -12.22 -16.43
C ARG A 256 2.47 -11.94 -15.18
N GLU A 257 2.94 -12.97 -14.49
CA GLU A 257 3.78 -12.83 -13.29
C GLU A 257 5.12 -12.14 -13.59
N ASN A 258 5.56 -12.17 -14.84
CA ASN A 258 6.85 -11.63 -15.24
C ASN A 258 6.79 -10.21 -15.82
N THR A 259 5.61 -9.57 -15.85
CA THR A 259 5.43 -8.24 -16.48
C THR A 259 6.43 -7.21 -15.95
N ASP A 260 6.59 -7.12 -14.62
CA ASP A 260 7.50 -6.15 -13.99
C ASP A 260 8.97 -6.46 -14.30
N ARG A 261 9.34 -7.75 -14.31
CA ARG A 261 10.72 -8.20 -14.61
C ARG A 261 11.07 -8.01 -16.09
N VAL A 262 10.09 -8.19 -16.97
CA VAL A 262 10.22 -7.94 -18.41
C VAL A 262 10.38 -6.45 -18.64
N PHE A 263 9.59 -5.61 -17.95
CA PHE A 263 9.74 -4.16 -18.01
C PHE A 263 11.12 -3.73 -17.53
N GLU A 264 11.59 -4.28 -16.41
CA GLU A 264 12.92 -4.03 -15.87
C GLU A 264 14.03 -4.44 -16.86
N ALA A 265 14.00 -5.67 -17.39
CA ALA A 265 14.96 -6.13 -18.39
C ALA A 265 14.96 -5.24 -19.65
N THR A 266 13.77 -4.84 -20.11
CA THR A 266 13.61 -3.93 -21.26
C THR A 266 14.19 -2.54 -20.97
N SER A 267 14.09 -2.06 -19.72
CA SER A 267 14.69 -0.79 -19.30
C SER A 267 16.22 -0.79 -19.37
N TYR A 268 16.85 -1.98 -19.29
CA TYR A 268 18.28 -2.17 -19.53
C TYR A 268 18.64 -2.36 -21.01
N GLY A 269 17.70 -2.16 -21.93
CA GLY A 269 17.90 -2.35 -23.36
C GLY A 269 17.90 -3.81 -23.83
N VAL A 270 17.45 -4.75 -22.99
CA VAL A 270 17.33 -6.17 -23.36
C VAL A 270 16.01 -6.41 -24.07
N THR A 271 16.04 -7.06 -25.22
CA THR A 271 14.82 -7.54 -25.89
C THR A 271 14.35 -8.82 -25.22
N VAL A 272 13.12 -8.83 -24.70
CA VAL A 272 12.57 -10.02 -24.05
C VAL A 272 11.49 -10.65 -24.92
N VAL A 273 11.65 -11.94 -25.22
CA VAL A 273 10.65 -12.76 -25.90
C VAL A 273 10.03 -13.69 -24.87
N GLN A 274 8.78 -13.43 -24.50
CA GLN A 274 8.02 -14.26 -23.57
C GLN A 274 7.22 -15.34 -24.32
N LEU A 275 7.38 -16.60 -23.93
CA LEU A 275 6.75 -17.75 -24.55
C LEU A 275 5.97 -18.53 -23.49
N ALA A 276 4.64 -18.63 -23.69
CA ALA A 276 3.70 -19.12 -22.69
C ALA A 276 3.68 -20.64 -22.52
N SER A 277 4.47 -21.39 -23.30
CA SER A 277 4.51 -22.85 -23.21
C SER A 277 5.75 -23.42 -23.88
N VAL A 278 6.11 -24.66 -23.51
CA VAL A 278 7.19 -25.41 -24.16
C VAL A 278 6.93 -25.63 -25.67
N PRO A 279 5.74 -26.05 -26.13
CA PRO A 279 5.44 -26.15 -27.57
C PRO A 279 5.60 -24.83 -28.32
N SER A 280 5.08 -23.72 -27.77
CA SER A 280 5.24 -22.39 -28.38
C SER A 280 6.71 -22.00 -28.45
N ALA A 281 7.49 -22.34 -27.41
CA ALA A 281 8.91 -22.05 -27.38
C ALA A 281 9.71 -22.86 -28.41
N LYS A 282 9.46 -24.17 -28.53
CA LYS A 282 10.08 -25.02 -29.57
C LYS A 282 9.79 -24.48 -30.96
N THR A 283 8.53 -24.12 -31.21
CA THR A 283 8.10 -23.57 -32.51
C THR A 283 8.75 -22.23 -32.81
N TRP A 284 8.83 -21.33 -31.82
CA TRP A 284 9.47 -20.02 -31.98
C TRP A 284 10.97 -20.15 -32.25
N ILE A 285 11.65 -21.03 -31.51
CA ILE A 285 13.09 -21.29 -31.70
C ILE A 285 13.35 -21.88 -33.09
N ALA A 286 12.53 -22.83 -33.55
CA ALA A 286 12.66 -23.40 -34.89
C ALA A 286 12.47 -22.34 -35.98
N ALA A 287 11.49 -21.43 -35.83
CA ALA A 287 11.24 -20.36 -36.79
C ALA A 287 12.36 -19.29 -36.83
N ASN A 288 13.15 -19.17 -35.77
CA ASN A 288 14.24 -18.21 -35.64
C ASN A 288 15.62 -18.87 -35.59
N HIS A 289 15.72 -20.14 -35.99
CA HIS A 289 16.92 -20.97 -35.77
C HIS A 289 18.18 -20.32 -36.35
N ASP A 290 18.16 -19.89 -37.61
CA ASP A 290 19.31 -19.27 -38.28
C ASP A 290 19.79 -18.01 -37.56
N PHE A 291 18.85 -17.13 -37.17
CA PHE A 291 19.15 -15.90 -36.43
C PHE A 291 19.76 -16.21 -35.06
N LEU A 292 19.15 -17.14 -34.32
CA LEU A 292 19.64 -17.53 -32.99
C LEU A 292 21.02 -18.17 -33.11
N LYS A 293 21.26 -18.98 -34.15
CA LYS A 293 22.53 -19.68 -34.35
C LYS A 293 23.65 -18.73 -34.73
N GLN A 294 23.36 -17.71 -35.54
CA GLN A 294 24.32 -16.67 -35.90
C GLN A 294 24.76 -15.83 -34.69
N ASN A 295 23.93 -15.73 -33.65
CA ASN A 295 24.14 -14.87 -32.50
C ASN A 295 24.25 -15.65 -31.17
N ASP A 296 24.55 -16.95 -31.24
CA ASP A 296 24.62 -17.89 -30.12
C ASP A 296 25.87 -17.65 -29.23
N ASP A 297 25.87 -16.50 -28.54
CA ASP A 297 26.91 -16.07 -27.62
C ASP A 297 26.31 -15.69 -26.25
N PRO A 298 26.95 -16.01 -25.11
CA PRO A 298 26.44 -15.69 -23.77
C PRO A 298 26.17 -14.21 -23.46
N SER A 299 26.76 -13.29 -24.22
CA SER A 299 26.47 -11.84 -24.12
C SER A 299 25.28 -11.41 -24.97
N SER A 300 24.94 -12.19 -26.00
CA SER A 300 23.91 -11.89 -27.00
C SER A 300 22.58 -12.57 -26.69
N ILE A 301 22.58 -13.85 -26.32
CA ILE A 301 21.36 -14.64 -26.12
C ILE A 301 21.40 -15.35 -24.77
N ARG A 302 20.29 -15.28 -24.03
CA ARG A 302 20.07 -16.05 -22.80
C ARG A 302 18.67 -16.63 -22.76
N PHE A 303 18.54 -17.79 -22.11
CA PHE A 303 17.26 -18.44 -21.88
C PHE A 303 16.92 -18.44 -20.39
N ILE A 304 15.65 -18.17 -20.07
CA ILE A 304 15.05 -18.44 -18.77
C ILE A 304 13.92 -19.44 -18.99
N ILE A 305 13.93 -20.54 -18.24
CA ILE A 305 12.89 -21.56 -18.27
C ILE A 305 12.30 -21.63 -16.87
N SER A 306 11.05 -21.20 -16.71
CA SER A 306 10.33 -21.33 -15.44
C SER A 306 9.82 -22.75 -15.28
N GLN A 307 10.08 -23.33 -14.12
CA GLN A 307 9.56 -24.63 -13.73
C GLN A 307 8.37 -24.43 -12.81
N THR A 308 7.18 -24.55 -13.40
CA THR A 308 5.90 -24.53 -12.70
C THR A 308 5.64 -25.92 -12.10
N CYS A 309 5.68 -26.04 -10.77
CA CYS A 309 5.03 -27.20 -10.14
C CYS A 309 3.52 -26.95 -10.22
N ILE A 310 2.81 -27.74 -11.02
CA ILE A 310 1.37 -27.86 -10.87
C ILE A 310 1.16 -28.56 -9.51
N ASP A 311 0.70 -27.81 -8.50
CA ASP A 311 0.28 -28.32 -7.18
C ASP A 311 -0.98 -29.21 -7.35
N SER A 312 -0.88 -30.33 -8.06
CA SER A 312 -1.79 -31.45 -7.87
C SER A 312 -1.41 -32.06 -6.53
N GLY A 313 -2.31 -32.02 -5.55
CA GLY A 313 -2.05 -32.33 -4.13
C GLY A 313 -1.59 -33.76 -3.78
N GLU A 314 -1.02 -34.51 -4.71
CA GLU A 314 -0.38 -35.79 -4.49
C GLU A 314 1.07 -35.71 -4.97
N LEU A 315 2.01 -36.20 -4.15
CA LEU A 315 3.39 -36.50 -4.55
C LEU A 315 3.39 -37.57 -5.64
N GLN A 316 3.01 -37.21 -6.87
CA GLN A 316 3.22 -38.07 -8.03
C GLN A 316 4.73 -38.14 -8.26
N LYS A 317 5.22 -39.35 -8.56
CA LYS A 317 6.59 -39.54 -9.04
C LYS A 317 6.80 -38.59 -10.23
N PRO A 318 7.99 -37.99 -10.37
CA PRO A 318 8.28 -37.15 -11.52
C PRO A 318 7.98 -37.97 -12.79
N ASN A 319 6.97 -37.54 -13.55
CA ASN A 319 6.78 -38.07 -14.89
C ASN A 319 8.05 -37.72 -15.67
N GLU A 320 8.57 -38.66 -16.48
CA GLU A 320 9.81 -38.52 -17.27
C GLU A 320 9.80 -37.36 -18.29
N ASP A 321 8.78 -36.51 -18.28
CA ASP A 321 8.54 -35.43 -19.23
C ASP A 321 8.28 -34.10 -18.49
N ASP A 322 9.21 -33.73 -17.61
CA ASP A 322 9.23 -32.39 -17.01
C ASP A 322 9.49 -31.38 -18.14
N GLY A 323 8.57 -30.43 -18.35
CA GLY A 323 8.63 -29.46 -19.43
C GLY A 323 9.94 -28.68 -19.46
N SER A 324 10.55 -28.45 -18.30
CA SER A 324 11.83 -27.74 -18.18
C SER A 324 13.04 -28.56 -18.70
N ASP A 325 13.10 -29.85 -18.38
CA ASP A 325 14.14 -30.78 -18.88
C ASP A 325 13.98 -31.01 -20.39
N SER A 326 12.74 -31.26 -20.83
CA SER A 326 12.39 -31.40 -22.25
C SER A 326 12.78 -30.17 -23.06
N MET A 327 12.64 -28.97 -22.50
CA MET A 327 13.01 -27.73 -23.15
C MET A 327 14.54 -27.51 -23.14
N LEU A 328 15.21 -27.80 -22.04
CA LEU A 328 16.68 -27.70 -21.96
C LEU A 328 17.34 -28.64 -22.99
N ARG A 329 16.91 -29.91 -23.04
CA ARG A 329 17.40 -30.88 -24.03
C ARG A 329 17.16 -30.40 -25.45
N TYR A 330 15.95 -29.90 -25.73
CA TYR A 330 15.64 -29.34 -27.04
C TYR A 330 16.60 -28.20 -27.44
N ILE A 331 16.85 -27.23 -26.56
CA ILE A 331 17.79 -26.12 -26.83
C ILE A 331 19.19 -26.65 -27.14
N ARG A 332 19.65 -27.68 -26.41
CA ARG A 332 20.96 -28.30 -26.62
C ARG A 332 21.02 -29.15 -27.89
N ASP A 333 19.95 -29.86 -28.23
CA ASP A 333 19.84 -30.65 -29.46
C ASP A 333 19.82 -29.77 -30.72
N GLN A 334 19.28 -28.54 -30.62
CA GLN A 334 19.41 -27.52 -31.68
C GLN A 334 20.84 -26.94 -31.77
N GLY A 335 21.73 -27.33 -30.85
CA GLY A 335 23.13 -26.97 -30.81
C GLY A 335 23.41 -25.59 -30.21
N PHE A 336 22.49 -24.99 -29.46
CA PHE A 336 22.72 -23.68 -28.85
C PHE A 336 23.68 -23.79 -27.65
N ALA A 337 24.67 -22.92 -27.59
CA ALA A 337 25.63 -22.74 -26.51
C ALA A 337 25.20 -21.67 -25.49
N ALA A 338 24.19 -20.86 -25.83
CA ALA A 338 23.64 -19.82 -24.96
C ALA A 338 23.34 -20.33 -23.52
N PRO A 339 23.61 -19.51 -22.49
CA PRO A 339 23.27 -19.83 -21.11
C PRO A 339 21.78 -20.06 -20.93
N VAL A 340 21.44 -21.10 -20.16
CA VAL A 340 20.07 -21.41 -19.78
C VAL A 340 19.97 -21.35 -18.27
N LEU A 341 19.09 -20.49 -17.78
CA LEU A 341 18.72 -20.37 -16.37
C LEU A 341 17.41 -21.10 -16.13
N ILE A 342 17.40 -22.07 -15.24
CA ILE A 342 16.17 -22.71 -14.79
C ILE A 342 15.69 -21.99 -13.53
N SER A 343 14.53 -21.37 -13.66
CA SER A 343 13.84 -20.66 -12.58
C SER A 343 12.89 -21.63 -11.91
N ALA A 344 13.26 -22.13 -10.73
CA ALA A 344 12.40 -23.02 -9.95
C ALA A 344 11.96 -22.36 -8.64
N SER A 345 10.71 -22.62 -8.23
CA SER A 345 10.28 -22.27 -6.88
C SER A 345 11.09 -23.06 -5.84
N LYS A 346 11.18 -22.56 -4.61
CA LYS A 346 11.88 -23.25 -3.52
C LYS A 346 11.39 -24.68 -3.29
N LYS A 347 10.12 -24.97 -3.61
CA LYS A 347 9.54 -26.31 -3.51
C LYS A 347 10.02 -27.23 -4.64
N CYS A 348 10.29 -26.70 -5.84
CA CYS A 348 10.61 -27.48 -7.04
C CYS A 348 12.13 -27.60 -7.30
N ILE A 349 12.98 -26.98 -6.50
CA ILE A 349 14.45 -26.99 -6.73
C ILE A 349 15.05 -28.40 -6.77
N HIS A 350 14.45 -29.35 -6.05
CA HIS A 350 14.89 -30.74 -6.07
C HIS A 350 14.64 -31.43 -7.43
N LEU A 351 13.71 -30.90 -8.23
CA LEU A 351 13.41 -31.38 -9.58
C LEU A 351 14.43 -30.87 -10.61
N THR A 352 15.25 -29.86 -10.28
CA THR A 352 16.30 -29.34 -11.19
C THR A 352 17.62 -30.10 -11.09
N ARG A 353 17.66 -31.27 -10.42
CA ARG A 353 18.92 -32.04 -10.22
C ARG A 353 19.57 -32.49 -11.53
N TYR A 354 18.78 -32.67 -12.59
CA TYR A 354 19.30 -33.01 -13.92
C TYR A 354 20.30 -31.97 -14.46
N VAL A 355 20.18 -30.70 -14.04
CA VAL A 355 21.13 -29.63 -14.39
C VAL A 355 22.55 -29.93 -13.86
N GLU A 356 22.65 -30.54 -12.69
CA GLU A 356 23.93 -30.93 -12.08
C GLU A 356 24.46 -32.26 -12.65
N GLU A 357 23.57 -33.21 -12.92
CA GLU A 357 23.93 -34.57 -13.34
C GLU A 357 24.42 -34.64 -14.80
N ASP A 358 23.86 -33.82 -15.71
CA ASP A 358 24.17 -33.91 -17.14
C ASP A 358 25.45 -33.19 -17.60
N ARG A 359 26.27 -32.66 -16.69
CA ARG A 359 27.54 -31.94 -17.02
C ARG A 359 27.38 -30.90 -18.14
N LEU A 360 26.21 -30.29 -18.27
CA LEU A 360 25.95 -29.23 -19.25
C LEU A 360 26.67 -27.97 -18.76
N GLN A 361 27.90 -27.75 -19.24
CA GLN A 361 28.86 -26.77 -18.73
C GLN A 361 28.37 -25.30 -18.71
N MET A 362 27.16 -25.00 -19.19
CA MET A 362 26.55 -23.66 -19.22
C MET A 362 25.06 -23.62 -18.86
N ALA A 363 24.55 -24.61 -18.12
CA ALA A 363 23.21 -24.54 -17.51
C ALA A 363 23.36 -24.25 -16.00
N GLY A 364 22.56 -23.29 -15.49
CA GLY A 364 22.51 -22.96 -14.07
C GLY A 364 21.08 -23.08 -13.54
N SER A 365 20.92 -23.61 -12.33
CA SER A 365 19.65 -23.57 -11.60
C SER A 365 19.72 -22.47 -10.54
N THR A 366 18.67 -21.66 -10.43
CA THR A 366 18.54 -20.68 -9.35
C THR A 366 17.15 -20.76 -8.72
N THR A 367 17.09 -20.49 -7.42
CA THR A 367 15.82 -20.29 -6.75
C THR A 367 15.39 -18.84 -6.97
N LEU A 368 14.41 -18.63 -7.84
CA LEU A 368 13.68 -17.37 -7.80
C LEU A 368 12.77 -17.42 -6.59
N ALA A 369 13.09 -16.63 -5.57
CA ALA A 369 12.12 -16.27 -4.54
C ALA A 369 11.02 -15.46 -5.25
N CYS A 370 10.04 -16.15 -5.85
CA CYS A 370 8.80 -15.55 -6.30
C CYS A 370 8.00 -15.16 -5.05
N SER A 371 8.46 -14.10 -4.38
CA SER A 371 7.85 -13.59 -3.15
C SER A 371 6.47 -13.00 -3.46
N VAL A 372 6.29 -12.36 -4.62
CA VAL A 372 5.07 -11.59 -4.93
C VAL A 372 3.78 -12.44 -4.97
N TYR A 373 3.80 -13.63 -5.59
CA TYR A 373 2.59 -14.48 -5.67
C TYR A 373 2.38 -15.36 -4.44
N THR A 374 3.46 -15.82 -3.80
CA THR A 374 3.34 -16.46 -2.48
C THR A 374 2.85 -15.46 -1.43
N GLU A 375 3.32 -14.22 -1.45
CA GLU A 375 2.91 -13.16 -0.52
C GLU A 375 1.46 -12.75 -0.76
N SER A 376 1.03 -12.52 -2.00
CA SER A 376 -0.37 -12.14 -2.27
C SER A 376 -1.36 -13.26 -1.91
N ARG A 377 -1.00 -14.52 -2.19
CA ARG A 377 -1.81 -15.68 -1.81
C ARG A 377 -1.82 -15.89 -0.30
N LEU A 378 -0.67 -15.84 0.36
CA LEU A 378 -0.55 -15.95 1.82
C LEU A 378 -1.31 -14.81 2.52
N ALA A 379 -1.28 -13.60 1.97
CA ALA A 379 -2.03 -12.48 2.53
C ALA A 379 -3.54 -12.69 2.44
N MET A 380 -4.03 -13.24 1.32
CA MET A 380 -5.44 -13.61 1.18
C MET A 380 -5.83 -14.78 2.08
N GLU A 381 -4.93 -15.75 2.26
CA GLU A 381 -5.11 -16.85 3.21
C GLU A 381 -5.20 -16.31 4.66
N CYS A 382 -4.33 -15.38 5.06
CA CYS A 382 -4.38 -14.71 6.37
C CYS A 382 -5.67 -13.88 6.54
N ALA A 383 -6.07 -13.08 5.55
CA ALA A 383 -7.32 -12.33 5.62
C ALA A 383 -8.53 -13.26 5.82
N ASN A 384 -8.55 -14.39 5.12
CA ASN A 384 -9.62 -15.39 5.23
C ASN A 384 -9.59 -16.11 6.58
N ALA A 385 -8.40 -16.42 7.11
CA ALA A 385 -8.23 -17.03 8.43
C ALA A 385 -8.72 -16.09 9.54
N VAL A 386 -8.34 -14.81 9.49
CA VAL A 386 -8.84 -13.77 10.41
C VAL A 386 -10.36 -13.68 10.36
N TYR A 387 -10.95 -13.61 9.16
CA TYR A 387 -12.40 -13.53 8.98
C TYR A 387 -13.12 -14.74 9.58
N LYS A 388 -12.66 -15.96 9.29
CA LYS A 388 -13.23 -17.19 9.87
C LYS A 388 -13.13 -17.23 11.40
N LEU A 389 -11.98 -16.84 11.96
CA LEU A 389 -11.82 -16.76 13.42
C LEU A 389 -12.79 -15.74 14.04
N CYS A 390 -13.07 -14.63 13.36
CA CYS A 390 -14.06 -13.66 13.82
C CYS A 390 -15.46 -14.28 13.86
N GLU A 391 -15.90 -14.92 12.76
CA GLU A 391 -17.18 -15.62 12.70
C GLU A 391 -17.31 -16.69 13.79
N GLU A 392 -16.25 -17.50 14.00
CA GLU A 392 -16.22 -18.53 15.04
C GLU A 392 -16.36 -17.96 16.45
N ILE A 393 -15.66 -16.88 16.77
CA ILE A 393 -15.71 -16.25 18.10
C ILE A 393 -17.09 -15.62 18.34
N ILE A 394 -17.63 -14.88 17.37
CA ILE A 394 -18.95 -14.24 17.46
C ILE A 394 -20.03 -15.32 17.65
N LYS A 395 -19.99 -16.37 16.83
CA LYS A 395 -20.90 -17.52 16.96
C LYS A 395 -20.77 -18.18 18.33
N PHE A 396 -19.56 -18.45 18.80
CA PHE A 396 -19.31 -19.09 20.09
C PHE A 396 -19.88 -18.28 21.28
N ILE A 397 -19.65 -16.97 21.30
CA ILE A 397 -20.20 -16.08 22.35
C ILE A 397 -21.73 -16.06 22.27
N SER A 398 -22.29 -16.05 21.06
CA SER A 398 -23.73 -16.08 20.86
C SER A 398 -24.35 -17.40 21.32
N GLU A 399 -23.72 -18.55 21.16
CA GLU A 399 -24.35 -19.84 21.53
C GLU A 399 -24.35 -20.09 23.05
N HIS A 400 -23.51 -19.39 23.81
CA HIS A 400 -23.30 -19.65 25.24
C HIS A 400 -23.91 -18.57 26.14
N GLN A 401 -25.08 -18.86 26.72
CA GLN A 401 -25.85 -17.94 27.57
C GLN A 401 -25.04 -17.35 28.74
N VAL A 402 -24.09 -18.11 29.29
CA VAL A 402 -23.21 -17.68 30.39
C VAL A 402 -22.20 -16.62 29.95
N LEU A 403 -21.77 -16.64 28.68
CA LEU A 403 -20.92 -15.60 28.13
C LEU A 403 -21.74 -14.37 27.74
N ARG A 404 -23.00 -14.52 27.31
CA ARG A 404 -23.86 -13.37 26.98
C ARG A 404 -24.16 -12.42 28.14
N SER A 405 -23.99 -12.86 29.39
CA SER A 405 -24.26 -12.02 30.56
C SER A 405 -23.03 -11.32 31.13
N ASP A 406 -21.83 -11.60 30.59
CA ASP A 406 -20.59 -10.97 31.04
C ASP A 406 -20.28 -9.73 30.18
N SER A 407 -20.07 -8.58 30.81
CA SER A 407 -19.81 -7.33 30.05
C SER A 407 -18.53 -7.39 29.21
N THR A 408 -17.53 -8.17 29.62
CA THR A 408 -16.23 -8.22 28.93
C THR A 408 -16.32 -9.04 27.65
N THR A 409 -17.07 -10.14 27.65
CA THR A 409 -17.32 -10.97 26.46
C THR A 409 -18.16 -10.24 25.43
N ILE A 410 -19.16 -9.45 25.86
CA ILE A 410 -19.95 -8.60 24.97
C ILE A 410 -19.02 -7.63 24.22
N GLN A 411 -18.17 -6.91 24.96
CA GLN A 411 -17.20 -5.99 24.37
C GLN A 411 -16.18 -6.69 23.45
N ILE A 412 -15.79 -7.93 23.76
CA ILE A 412 -14.96 -8.74 22.84
C ILE A 412 -15.74 -9.06 21.57
N SER A 413 -17.00 -9.46 21.67
CA SER A 413 -17.85 -9.77 20.52
C SER A 413 -18.02 -8.56 19.60
N GLU A 414 -18.26 -7.38 20.18
CA GLU A 414 -18.35 -6.11 19.45
C GLU A 414 -17.04 -5.80 18.71
N LEU A 415 -15.90 -5.86 19.40
CA LEU A 415 -14.58 -5.62 18.80
C LEU A 415 -14.24 -6.61 17.69
N VAL A 416 -14.55 -7.89 17.87
CA VAL A 416 -14.34 -8.93 16.86
C VAL A 416 -15.22 -8.68 15.63
N SER A 417 -16.45 -8.21 15.83
CA SER A 417 -17.31 -7.79 14.71
C SER A 417 -16.75 -6.55 13.99
N GLN A 418 -16.22 -5.56 14.71
CA GLN A 418 -15.56 -4.41 14.07
C GLN A 418 -14.34 -4.85 13.22
N ILE A 419 -13.54 -5.79 13.73
CA ILE A 419 -12.43 -6.39 12.99
C ILE A 419 -12.91 -7.12 11.73
N GLU A 420 -13.94 -7.95 11.85
CA GLU A 420 -14.54 -8.68 10.73
C GLU A 420 -14.96 -7.70 9.61
N HIS A 421 -15.68 -6.64 9.97
CA HIS A 421 -16.11 -5.60 9.04
C HIS A 421 -14.93 -4.88 8.36
N ALA A 422 -13.85 -4.64 9.10
CA ALA A 422 -12.63 -4.04 8.53
C ALA A 422 -11.92 -4.98 7.54
N VAL A 423 -12.01 -6.30 7.74
CA VAL A 423 -11.34 -7.31 6.89
C VAL A 423 -12.13 -7.62 5.61
N ILE A 424 -13.47 -7.51 5.60
CA ILE A 424 -14.31 -7.78 4.42
C ILE A 424 -13.84 -7.03 3.15
N PRO A 425 -13.55 -5.72 3.18
CA PRO A 425 -13.02 -5.01 2.01
C PRO A 425 -11.65 -5.52 1.55
N VAL A 426 -10.84 -6.06 2.47
CA VAL A 426 -9.52 -6.62 2.17
C VAL A 426 -9.67 -7.95 1.41
N LEU A 427 -10.65 -8.78 1.78
CA LEU A 427 -10.96 -10.05 1.11
C LEU A 427 -11.41 -9.88 -0.34
N ARG A 428 -11.95 -8.72 -0.71
CA ARG A 428 -12.39 -8.44 -2.09
C ARG A 428 -11.23 -8.01 -3.01
N ARG A 429 -10.01 -7.88 -2.48
CA ARG A 429 -8.85 -7.42 -3.25
C ARG A 429 -8.09 -8.56 -3.90
N LYS A 430 -7.52 -8.28 -5.07
CA LYS A 430 -6.62 -9.21 -5.78
C LYS A 430 -5.20 -9.20 -5.20
N THR A 431 -4.79 -8.11 -4.56
CA THR A 431 -3.45 -7.94 -3.97
C THR A 431 -3.54 -7.22 -2.63
N ILE A 432 -2.70 -7.67 -1.69
CA ILE A 432 -2.53 -7.10 -0.35
C ILE A 432 -1.05 -6.75 -0.21
N ASN A 433 -0.74 -5.58 0.36
CA ASN A 433 0.65 -5.20 0.57
C ASN A 433 1.22 -5.83 1.87
N GLU A 434 2.55 -5.90 1.95
CA GLU A 434 3.26 -6.53 3.07
C GLU A 434 2.86 -5.98 4.47
N PRO A 435 2.69 -4.66 4.69
CA PRO A 435 2.25 -4.15 5.99
C PRO A 435 0.88 -4.67 6.42
N LEU A 436 -0.08 -4.74 5.48
CA LEU A 436 -1.42 -5.26 5.76
C LEU A 436 -1.38 -6.77 5.99
N GLN A 437 -0.57 -7.51 5.22
CA GLN A 437 -0.36 -8.94 5.44
C GLN A 437 0.18 -9.24 6.84
N ARG A 438 1.21 -8.50 7.29
CA ARG A 438 1.80 -8.68 8.62
C ARG A 438 0.80 -8.36 9.73
N CYS A 439 0.04 -7.26 9.57
CA CYS A 439 -1.02 -6.91 10.49
C CYS A 439 -2.10 -7.99 10.59
N LEU A 440 -2.49 -8.60 9.47
CA LEU A 440 -3.48 -9.69 9.43
C LEU A 440 -2.94 -10.96 10.11
N HIS A 441 -1.68 -11.31 9.88
CA HIS A 441 -1.05 -12.46 10.53
C HIS A 441 -0.97 -12.29 12.06
N ASP A 442 -0.57 -11.11 12.54
CA ASP A 442 -0.54 -10.82 13.98
C ASP A 442 -1.95 -10.90 14.59
N LEU A 443 -2.95 -10.38 13.87
CA LEU A 443 -4.35 -10.41 14.28
C LEU A 443 -4.93 -11.84 14.31
N GLU A 444 -4.56 -12.69 13.35
CA GLU A 444 -4.90 -14.12 13.33
C GLU A 444 -4.41 -14.82 14.60
N SER A 445 -3.15 -14.58 14.98
CA SER A 445 -2.56 -15.13 16.20
C SER A 445 -3.32 -14.71 17.46
N VAL A 446 -3.66 -13.42 17.56
CA VAL A 446 -4.41 -12.86 18.71
C VAL A 446 -5.81 -13.44 18.79
N LEU A 447 -6.54 -13.47 17.68
CA LEU A 447 -7.90 -14.03 17.61
C LEU A 447 -7.90 -15.52 17.99
N SER A 448 -6.90 -16.28 17.56
CA SER A 448 -6.74 -17.69 17.97
C SER A 448 -6.57 -17.84 19.48
N VAL A 449 -5.76 -16.98 20.12
CA VAL A 449 -5.61 -16.95 21.59
C VAL A 449 -6.92 -16.54 22.29
N VAL A 450 -7.62 -15.55 21.75
CA VAL A 450 -8.92 -15.10 22.28
C VAL A 450 -9.93 -16.24 22.24
N SER A 451 -10.06 -16.91 21.10
CA SER A 451 -10.94 -18.06 20.91
C SER A 451 -10.64 -19.16 21.93
N LYS A 452 -9.37 -19.55 22.08
CA LYS A 452 -8.95 -20.60 23.04
C LYS A 452 -9.26 -20.23 24.50
N ASN A 453 -9.06 -18.97 24.87
CA ASN A 453 -9.33 -18.49 26.23
C ASN A 453 -10.83 -18.40 26.53
N LEU A 454 -11.65 -18.01 25.54
CA LEU A 454 -13.11 -18.03 25.65
C LEU A 454 -13.65 -19.46 25.86
N HIS A 455 -13.13 -20.45 25.11
CA HIS A 455 -13.50 -21.86 25.29
C HIS A 455 -13.18 -22.37 26.70
N LYS A 456 -11.94 -22.15 27.17
CA LYS A 456 -11.52 -22.53 28.53
C LYS A 456 -12.38 -21.86 29.60
N TRP A 457 -12.75 -20.60 29.40
CA TRP A 457 -13.58 -19.87 30.35
C TRP A 457 -15.01 -20.45 30.41
N ASN A 458 -15.59 -20.75 29.25
CA ASN A 458 -16.89 -21.39 29.15
C ASN A 458 -16.91 -22.76 29.82
N GLU A 459 -15.95 -23.65 29.51
CA GLU A 459 -15.83 -24.98 30.15
C GLU A 459 -15.81 -24.89 31.68
N ARG A 460 -15.04 -23.95 32.24
CA ARG A 460 -14.96 -23.76 33.69
C ARG A 460 -16.29 -23.33 34.29
N ARG A 461 -17.06 -22.47 33.61
CA ARG A 461 -18.35 -22.00 34.11
C ARG A 461 -19.49 -23.00 33.87
N SER A 462 -19.46 -23.77 32.78
CA SER A 462 -20.46 -24.78 32.47
C SER A 462 -20.38 -25.99 33.41
N HIS A 463 -19.16 -26.36 33.84
CA HIS A 463 -18.94 -27.45 34.81
C HIS A 463 -19.11 -27.04 36.29
N GLY A 464 -19.26 -25.75 36.58
CA GLY A 464 -19.31 -25.18 37.94
C GLY A 464 -20.51 -25.59 38.82
N LYS A 465 -21.41 -26.46 38.35
CA LYS A 465 -22.50 -27.02 39.19
C LYS A 465 -22.16 -28.34 39.88
N LEU A 466 -21.01 -28.96 39.60
CA LEU A 466 -20.61 -30.24 40.22
C LEU A 466 -19.24 -30.12 40.92
N HIS A 467 -19.30 -29.94 42.23
CA HIS A 467 -18.29 -30.27 43.27
C HIS A 467 -16.92 -29.55 43.31
N ILE A 468 -16.74 -28.76 44.39
CA ILE A 468 -15.62 -28.68 45.37
C ILE A 468 -14.17 -28.42 44.86
N SER A 469 -13.89 -28.33 43.57
CA SER A 469 -12.54 -27.97 43.07
C SER A 469 -12.18 -26.48 43.17
N ALA A 470 -13.09 -25.64 43.70
CA ALA A 470 -12.99 -24.18 43.81
C ALA A 470 -11.91 -23.62 44.76
N LEU A 471 -11.10 -24.47 45.40
CA LEU A 471 -10.04 -24.03 46.33
C LEU A 471 -8.62 -24.06 45.74
N THR A 472 -8.48 -24.39 44.45
CA THR A 472 -7.15 -24.32 43.79
C THR A 472 -6.96 -22.96 43.08
N TYR A 473 -5.73 -22.45 43.16
CA TYR A 473 -5.25 -21.09 42.83
C TYR A 473 -5.51 -20.60 41.38
N SER A 474 -6.25 -21.35 40.55
CA SER A 474 -6.44 -21.10 39.12
C SER A 474 -7.77 -20.40 38.74
N ALA A 475 -8.69 -20.22 39.69
CA ALA A 475 -10.00 -19.61 39.44
C ALA A 475 -9.92 -18.11 39.05
N TRP A 476 -8.88 -17.41 39.48
CA TRP A 476 -8.68 -15.97 39.27
C TRP A 476 -7.93 -15.62 37.98
N ALA A 477 -7.30 -16.59 37.33
CA ALA A 477 -6.53 -16.35 36.10
C ALA A 477 -7.46 -16.02 34.91
N THR A 478 -8.59 -16.71 34.79
CA THR A 478 -9.48 -16.62 33.62
C THR A 478 -10.10 -15.24 33.38
N PRO A 479 -10.65 -14.52 34.39
CA PRO A 479 -11.19 -13.17 34.15
C PRO A 479 -10.11 -12.15 33.74
N LYS A 480 -8.88 -12.33 34.25
CA LYS A 480 -7.75 -11.48 33.91
C LYS A 480 -7.30 -11.71 32.46
N ASP A 481 -7.19 -12.97 32.04
CA ASP A 481 -6.80 -13.35 30.68
C ASP A 481 -7.77 -12.80 29.63
N ILE A 482 -9.08 -12.80 29.93
CA ILE A 482 -10.11 -12.25 29.04
C ILE A 482 -10.02 -10.73 28.96
N LYS A 483 -9.78 -10.05 30.09
CA LYS A 483 -9.57 -8.60 30.07
C LYS A 483 -8.32 -8.22 29.27
N GLU A 484 -7.25 -8.98 29.40
CA GLU A 484 -6.03 -8.81 28.59
C GLU A 484 -6.30 -9.07 27.11
N ASN A 485 -7.05 -10.12 26.75
CA ASN A 485 -7.48 -10.38 25.38
C ASN A 485 -8.23 -9.19 24.76
N ARG A 486 -9.16 -8.59 25.52
CA ARG A 486 -9.89 -7.38 25.08
C ARG A 486 -8.93 -6.21 24.80
N GLU A 487 -7.99 -5.94 25.71
CA GLU A 487 -7.00 -4.87 25.52
C GLU A 487 -6.12 -5.13 24.28
N PHE A 488 -5.73 -6.39 24.03
CA PHE A 488 -4.99 -6.76 22.82
C PHE A 488 -5.82 -6.57 21.55
N LEU A 489 -7.11 -6.93 21.54
CA LEU A 489 -7.98 -6.74 20.38
C LEU A 489 -8.21 -5.26 20.06
N ILE A 490 -8.44 -4.40 21.06
CA ILE A 490 -8.55 -2.94 20.86
C ILE A 490 -7.32 -2.40 20.13
N TRP A 491 -6.13 -2.82 20.58
CA TRP A 491 -4.87 -2.36 20.01
C TRP A 491 -4.68 -2.86 18.58
N HIS A 492 -4.92 -4.15 18.30
CA HIS A 492 -4.75 -4.70 16.94
C HIS A 492 -5.81 -4.16 15.98
N HIS A 493 -7.04 -3.93 16.44
CA HIS A 493 -8.08 -3.27 15.66
C HIS A 493 -7.65 -1.85 15.25
N ALA A 494 -7.12 -1.06 16.19
CA ALA A 494 -6.62 0.29 15.87
C ALA A 494 -5.47 0.28 14.86
N ILE A 495 -4.58 -0.72 14.91
CA ILE A 495 -3.52 -0.89 13.91
C ILE A 495 -4.11 -1.30 12.57
N LEU A 496 -5.00 -2.29 12.55
CA LEU A 496 -5.66 -2.76 11.33
C LEU A 496 -6.36 -1.60 10.61
N VAL A 497 -7.16 -0.81 11.31
CA VAL A 497 -7.85 0.36 10.74
C VAL A 497 -6.86 1.35 10.15
N LYS A 498 -5.77 1.66 10.86
CA LYS A 498 -4.73 2.56 10.33
C LYS A 498 -4.03 1.98 9.11
N VAL A 499 -3.63 0.71 9.15
CA VAL A 499 -2.96 0.06 8.02
C VAL A 499 -3.89 0.02 6.82
N ILE A 500 -5.15 -0.38 7.00
CA ILE A 500 -6.19 -0.32 5.96
C ILE A 500 -6.33 1.11 5.42
N GLN A 501 -6.37 2.14 6.25
CA GLN A 501 -6.42 3.53 5.77
C GLN A 501 -5.20 3.93 4.92
N LEU A 502 -4.01 3.42 5.25
CA LEU A 502 -2.77 3.66 4.50
C LEU A 502 -2.74 2.87 3.17
N VAL A 503 -3.36 1.69 3.13
CA VAL A 503 -3.38 0.78 1.97
C VAL A 503 -4.54 1.08 1.02
N ILE A 504 -5.68 1.48 1.57
CA ILE A 504 -6.88 1.86 0.84
C ILE A 504 -6.84 3.37 0.68
N ARG A 505 -5.96 3.84 -0.25
CA ARG A 505 -5.92 5.24 -0.65
C ARG A 505 -7.29 5.63 -1.24
N PRO A 506 -8.07 6.49 -0.60
CA PRO A 506 -9.16 7.15 -1.27
C PRO A 506 -8.55 8.15 -2.23
N LYS A 507 -8.99 8.07 -3.47
CA LYS A 507 -8.79 9.16 -4.42
C LYS A 507 -9.96 10.12 -4.20
N GLY A 508 -9.67 11.24 -3.55
CA GLY A 508 -10.63 12.28 -3.13
C GLY A 508 -10.07 13.09 -1.96
N TYR A 509 -10.73 14.18 -1.58
CA TYR A 509 -10.28 15.02 -0.45
C TYR A 509 -10.80 14.52 0.90
N ASN A 510 -10.05 14.71 1.99
CA ASN A 510 -10.46 14.31 3.34
C ASN A 510 -10.65 15.56 4.21
N ILE A 511 -11.75 15.64 4.96
CA ILE A 511 -11.90 16.63 6.04
C ILE A 511 -11.58 15.95 7.36
N ILE A 512 -10.67 16.54 8.13
CA ILE A 512 -10.22 16.02 9.41
C ILE A 512 -10.45 17.12 10.45
N THR A 513 -11.43 16.90 11.31
CA THR A 513 -11.83 17.85 12.35
C THR A 513 -11.09 17.58 13.66
N PRO A 514 -10.88 18.61 14.49
CA PRO A 514 -10.38 18.42 15.86
C PRO A 514 -11.31 17.49 16.64
N THR A 515 -10.76 16.51 17.34
CA THR A 515 -11.56 15.56 18.13
C THR A 515 -12.35 16.31 19.21
N PRO A 516 -13.66 16.03 19.42
CA PRO A 516 -14.50 16.73 20.39
C PRO A 516 -13.95 16.74 21.82
N SER A 517 -13.19 15.71 22.21
CA SER A 517 -12.51 15.64 23.51
C SER A 517 -11.47 16.76 23.73
N ILE A 518 -10.88 17.29 22.66
CA ILE A 518 -9.95 18.43 22.70
C ILE A 518 -10.74 19.76 22.70
N ARG A 519 -11.83 19.83 21.93
CA ARG A 519 -12.71 21.01 21.91
C ARG A 519 -13.37 21.26 23.25
N ASN A 520 -13.90 20.21 23.89
CA ASN A 520 -14.46 20.28 25.25
C ASN A 520 -13.39 20.69 26.27
N PHE A 521 -12.14 20.27 26.11
CA PHE A 521 -11.04 20.68 26.99
C PHE A 521 -10.66 22.16 26.83
N ILE A 522 -10.78 22.71 25.62
CA ILE A 522 -10.52 24.13 25.32
C ILE A 522 -11.69 25.02 25.74
N GLU A 523 -12.94 24.59 25.51
CA GLU A 523 -14.15 25.34 25.87
C GLU A 523 -14.46 25.28 27.38
N HIS A 524 -14.10 24.20 28.09
CA HIS A 524 -14.28 24.08 29.56
C HIS A 524 -13.35 24.96 30.41
N ARG A 525 -12.47 25.77 29.80
CA ARG A 525 -11.79 26.85 30.54
C ARG A 525 -12.68 28.06 30.82
N SER A 526 -13.90 28.08 30.29
CA SER A 526 -14.90 29.12 30.55
C SER A 526 -16.30 28.52 30.73
N VAL A 527 -16.77 28.58 31.98
CA VAL A 527 -18.14 28.32 32.47
C VAL A 527 -18.45 26.88 32.93
N GLN A 528 -18.88 26.81 34.20
CA GLN A 528 -19.27 25.63 34.97
C GLN A 528 -20.71 25.15 34.69
N LYS A 529 -20.91 23.84 34.97
CA LYS A 529 -22.11 23.16 35.50
C LYS A 529 -23.40 23.18 34.66
N MET A 530 -23.68 22.06 33.99
CA MET A 530 -25.02 21.46 34.02
C MET A 530 -24.94 19.93 34.07
N LYS A 531 -25.88 19.36 34.84
CA LYS A 531 -26.14 17.92 35.02
C LYS A 531 -26.46 17.28 33.67
N MET A 532 -25.73 16.23 33.28
CA MET A 532 -26.18 15.32 32.21
C MET A 532 -27.18 14.31 32.79
N LYS A 533 -28.34 14.22 32.14
CA LYS A 533 -29.25 13.09 32.23
C LYS A 533 -28.59 11.91 31.51
N GLU A 534 -28.52 10.77 32.18
CA GLU A 534 -28.34 9.44 31.57
C GLU A 534 -29.68 9.04 30.94
N ASP A 535 -29.66 8.74 29.64
CA ASP A 535 -30.54 7.84 28.88
C ASP A 535 -30.51 8.28 27.42
N ASP A 536 -29.48 7.85 26.69
CA ASP A 536 -29.54 7.67 25.23
C ASP A 536 -28.67 6.44 24.93
N GLU A 537 -29.33 5.37 24.47
CA GLU A 537 -28.75 4.13 23.98
C GLU A 537 -27.71 4.44 22.89
N ILE A 538 -26.50 3.89 23.05
CA ILE A 538 -25.45 4.00 22.06
C ILE A 538 -25.76 2.99 20.95
N ASP A 539 -26.47 3.43 19.91
CA ASP A 539 -26.66 2.65 18.69
C ASP A 539 -25.32 2.47 17.93
N GLU A 540 -24.89 1.21 17.78
CA GLU A 540 -23.87 0.72 16.82
C GLU A 540 -24.55 -0.22 15.78
N PRO A 541 -24.08 -0.37 14.52
CA PRO A 541 -23.07 0.40 13.78
C PRO A 541 -23.45 0.81 12.33
N SER A 542 -22.92 1.98 11.97
CA SER A 542 -22.68 2.60 10.66
C SER A 542 -22.77 1.86 9.33
N ILE A 543 -22.11 0.71 9.22
CA ILE A 543 -21.96 0.00 7.94
C ILE A 543 -23.31 -0.53 7.52
N PHE A 544 -24.12 -0.91 8.51
CA PHE A 544 -25.50 -1.31 8.30
C PHE A 544 -26.34 -0.17 7.69
N GLU A 545 -26.17 1.07 8.15
CA GLU A 545 -26.90 2.24 7.61
C GLU A 545 -26.56 2.49 6.14
N ILE A 546 -25.29 2.37 5.76
CA ILE A 546 -24.81 2.54 4.37
C ILE A 546 -25.37 1.43 3.47
N ASP A 547 -25.24 0.18 3.92
CA ASP A 547 -25.76 -0.99 3.24
C ASP A 547 -27.27 -0.90 3.06
N GLN A 548 -27.98 -0.48 4.11
CA GLN A 548 -29.42 -0.32 4.13
C GLN A 548 -29.85 0.80 3.18
N PHE A 549 -29.22 1.98 3.25
CA PHE A 549 -29.47 3.07 2.31
C PHE A 549 -29.29 2.59 0.87
N TRP A 550 -28.17 1.92 0.57
CA TRP A 550 -27.85 1.50 -0.78
C TRP A 550 -28.87 0.46 -1.29
N LYS A 551 -29.14 -0.58 -0.49
CA LYS A 551 -30.09 -1.64 -0.84
C LYS A 551 -31.52 -1.12 -0.99
N CYS A 552 -31.96 -0.24 -0.09
CA CYS A 552 -33.33 0.27 -0.08
C CYS A 552 -33.57 1.37 -1.12
N SER A 553 -32.59 2.24 -1.37
CA SER A 553 -32.78 3.43 -2.21
C SER A 553 -32.30 3.21 -3.64
N ILE A 554 -31.23 2.45 -3.84
CA ILE A 554 -30.58 2.25 -5.15
C ILE A 554 -30.90 0.85 -5.69
N GLY A 555 -30.74 -0.18 -4.85
CA GLY A 555 -31.04 -1.57 -5.16
C GLY A 555 -29.89 -2.52 -4.78
N SER A 556 -30.23 -3.74 -4.35
CA SER A 556 -29.24 -4.75 -3.93
C SER A 556 -28.33 -5.23 -5.08
N GLU A 557 -28.83 -5.21 -6.31
CA GLU A 557 -28.14 -5.72 -7.50
C GLU A 557 -27.29 -4.67 -8.23
N THR A 558 -27.38 -3.40 -7.82
CA THR A 558 -26.71 -2.30 -8.52
C THR A 558 -25.41 -1.93 -7.85
N GLU A 559 -24.28 -2.09 -8.56
CA GLU A 559 -22.95 -1.70 -8.06
C GLU A 559 -22.67 -0.19 -8.20
N PHE A 560 -23.42 0.48 -9.08
CA PHE A 560 -23.24 1.89 -9.42
C PHE A 560 -24.57 2.63 -9.41
N ALA A 561 -24.53 3.89 -8.98
CA ALA A 561 -25.64 4.84 -9.08
C ALA A 561 -25.18 6.07 -9.86
N SER A 562 -26.07 6.69 -10.65
CA SER A 562 -25.71 7.98 -11.24
C SER A 562 -25.53 9.05 -10.16
N SER A 563 -24.55 9.94 -10.30
CA SER A 563 -24.20 10.93 -9.27
C SER A 563 -25.39 11.81 -8.87
N GLN A 564 -26.22 12.20 -9.84
CA GLN A 564 -27.44 12.99 -9.59
C GLN A 564 -28.49 12.20 -8.81
N GLN A 565 -28.84 11.00 -9.30
CA GLN A 565 -29.84 10.14 -8.64
C GLN A 565 -29.38 9.78 -7.22
N PHE A 566 -28.10 9.48 -7.03
CA PHE A 566 -27.53 9.20 -5.72
C PHE A 566 -27.73 10.37 -4.75
N CYS A 567 -27.43 11.60 -5.16
CA CYS A 567 -27.65 12.78 -4.32
C CYS A 567 -29.14 13.01 -4.00
N ASP A 568 -30.04 12.79 -4.95
CA ASP A 568 -31.49 12.92 -4.74
C ASP A 568 -32.00 11.88 -3.73
N LEU A 569 -31.55 10.63 -3.88
CA LEU A 569 -31.90 9.54 -2.95
C LEU A 569 -31.31 9.77 -1.56
N LEU A 570 -30.06 10.24 -1.48
CA LEU A 570 -29.40 10.55 -0.22
C LEU A 570 -30.10 11.70 0.52
N SER A 571 -30.49 12.74 -0.21
CA SER A 571 -31.30 13.86 0.30
C SER A 571 -32.64 13.37 0.87
N SER A 572 -33.33 12.50 0.12
CA SER A 572 -34.58 11.88 0.59
C SER A 572 -34.38 10.96 1.80
N TRP A 573 -33.27 10.22 1.87
CA TRP A 573 -32.96 9.32 2.98
C TRP A 573 -32.69 10.06 4.28
N LEU A 574 -31.98 11.19 4.20
CA LEU A 574 -31.65 12.01 5.35
C LEU A 574 -32.81 12.91 5.81
N ASP A 575 -33.87 13.02 5.02
CA ASP A 575 -34.96 13.99 5.17
C ASP A 575 -34.41 15.44 5.20
N GLU A 576 -33.45 15.71 4.32
CA GLU A 576 -32.73 16.99 4.24
C GLU A 576 -32.53 17.40 2.78
N ASP A 577 -32.88 18.64 2.44
CA ASP A 577 -32.67 19.17 1.09
C ASP A 577 -31.19 19.56 0.89
N LEU A 578 -30.44 18.71 0.19
CA LEU A 578 -29.04 18.98 -0.10
C LEU A 578 -28.93 20.05 -1.20
N SER A 579 -28.47 21.24 -0.81
CA SER A 579 -28.20 22.34 -1.76
C SER A 579 -27.27 21.92 -2.90
N ASP A 580 -27.33 22.62 -4.04
CA ASP A 580 -26.42 22.39 -5.19
C ASP A 580 -24.94 22.43 -4.80
N LEU A 581 -24.57 23.33 -3.88
CA LEU A 581 -23.20 23.42 -3.37
C LEU A 581 -22.83 22.20 -2.52
N ALA A 582 -23.72 21.78 -1.61
CA ALA A 582 -23.52 20.58 -0.81
C ALA A 582 -23.35 19.33 -1.69
N ARG A 583 -24.21 19.18 -2.70
CA ARG A 583 -24.11 18.10 -3.69
C ARG A 583 -22.76 18.12 -4.41
N LYS A 584 -22.33 19.28 -4.92
CA LYS A 584 -21.01 19.42 -5.58
C LYS A 584 -19.84 19.06 -4.65
N ARG A 585 -19.90 19.48 -3.38
CA ARG A 585 -18.87 19.13 -2.38
C ARG A 585 -18.81 17.63 -2.12
N LEU A 586 -19.96 16.97 -1.99
CA LEU A 586 -20.06 15.52 -1.82
C LEU A 586 -19.55 14.77 -3.05
N LEU A 587 -19.95 15.20 -4.25
CA LEU A 587 -19.53 14.58 -5.50
C LEU A 587 -18.04 14.73 -5.77
N LEU A 588 -17.42 15.85 -5.37
CA LEU A 588 -15.97 16.00 -5.48
C LEU A 588 -15.20 14.95 -4.64
N ARG A 589 -15.85 14.39 -3.64
CA ARG A 589 -15.32 13.28 -2.83
C ARG A 589 -15.73 11.90 -3.37
N LEU A 590 -17.00 11.73 -3.74
CA LEU A 590 -17.57 10.44 -4.15
C LEU A 590 -17.32 10.08 -5.62
N ASP A 591 -17.08 11.09 -6.45
CA ASP A 591 -16.88 11.01 -7.90
C ASP A 591 -15.82 12.05 -8.35
N GLU A 592 -14.61 11.96 -7.76
CA GLU A 592 -13.49 12.89 -7.99
C GLU A 592 -13.16 13.07 -9.49
N HIS A 593 -13.33 12.01 -10.28
CA HIS A 593 -13.02 12.00 -11.70
C HIS A 593 -14.19 12.43 -12.59
N HIS A 594 -15.31 12.88 -12.01
CA HIS A 594 -16.51 13.29 -12.72
C HIS A 594 -16.99 12.22 -13.73
N THR A 595 -16.94 10.96 -13.31
CA THR A 595 -17.40 9.83 -14.12
C THR A 595 -18.92 9.86 -14.35
N GLY A 596 -19.64 10.60 -13.51
CA GLY A 596 -21.10 10.65 -13.50
C GLY A 596 -21.73 9.51 -12.68
N TYR A 597 -20.90 8.68 -12.04
CA TYR A 597 -21.35 7.52 -11.26
C TYR A 597 -20.63 7.43 -9.93
N ILE A 598 -21.37 6.96 -8.92
CA ILE A 598 -20.85 6.59 -7.61
C ILE A 598 -20.93 5.09 -7.48
N SER A 599 -19.82 4.46 -7.10
CA SER A 599 -19.80 3.03 -6.80
C SER A 599 -20.09 2.79 -5.32
N PHE A 600 -20.72 1.66 -5.02
CA PHE A 600 -20.96 1.28 -3.63
C PHE A 600 -19.68 1.22 -2.78
N PRO A 601 -18.55 0.65 -3.26
CA PRO A 601 -17.30 0.67 -2.52
C PRO A 601 -16.77 2.09 -2.23
N THR A 602 -16.92 3.03 -3.19
CA THR A 602 -16.51 4.42 -2.97
C THR A 602 -17.35 5.07 -1.88
N PHE A 603 -18.65 4.80 -1.85
CA PHE A 603 -19.56 5.31 -0.84
C PHE A 603 -19.35 4.68 0.54
N GLN A 604 -19.15 3.36 0.62
CA GLN A 604 -18.75 2.69 1.86
C GLN A 604 -17.45 3.28 2.42
N PHE A 605 -16.49 3.53 1.54
CA PHE A 605 -15.22 4.12 1.94
C PHE A 605 -15.37 5.59 2.40
N TYR A 606 -16.31 6.33 1.84
CA TYR A 606 -16.59 7.72 2.21
C TYR A 606 -17.05 7.85 3.67
N VAL A 607 -17.95 6.97 4.12
CA VAL A 607 -18.49 6.98 5.47
C VAL A 607 -17.56 6.24 6.42
N ARG A 608 -16.51 6.92 6.90
CA ARG A 608 -15.40 6.29 7.63
C ARG A 608 -15.65 6.07 9.11
N ASN A 609 -16.39 6.98 9.74
CA ASN A 609 -16.45 7.09 11.22
C ASN A 609 -17.82 6.78 11.80
N GLY A 610 -18.77 6.48 10.93
CA GLY A 610 -19.79 5.54 11.32
C GLY A 610 -21.22 6.07 11.34
N ARG A 611 -21.45 7.27 10.82
CA ARG A 611 -22.82 7.78 10.71
C ARG A 611 -22.93 8.51 9.39
N LEU A 612 -23.77 7.98 8.51
CA LEU A 612 -23.94 8.53 7.17
C LEU A 612 -24.33 10.01 7.25
N ARG A 613 -25.28 10.34 8.14
CA ARG A 613 -25.72 11.71 8.37
C ARG A 613 -24.58 12.64 8.78
N GLU A 614 -23.74 12.24 9.74
CA GLU A 614 -22.64 13.07 10.24
C GLU A 614 -21.57 13.30 9.18
N ASP A 615 -21.20 12.25 8.44
CA ASP A 615 -20.23 12.37 7.34
C ASP A 615 -20.82 13.22 6.21
N VAL A 616 -22.09 13.06 5.83
CA VAL A 616 -22.74 13.95 4.84
C VAL A 616 -22.73 15.40 5.30
N HIS A 617 -23.10 15.70 6.54
CA HIS A 617 -23.04 17.05 7.09
C HIS A 617 -21.64 17.64 7.07
N LEU A 618 -20.63 16.82 7.40
CA LEU A 618 -19.24 17.25 7.43
C LEU A 618 -18.76 17.76 6.07
N TYR A 619 -19.11 17.07 4.97
CA TYR A 619 -18.69 17.44 3.62
C TYR A 619 -19.66 18.40 2.91
N ALA A 620 -20.94 18.40 3.30
CA ALA A 620 -21.95 19.31 2.74
C ALA A 620 -21.79 20.74 3.30
N SER A 621 -21.38 20.87 4.56
CA SER A 621 -21.31 22.15 5.27
C SER A 621 -20.04 22.95 4.97
N ASP A 622 -20.05 24.22 5.37
CA ASP A 622 -18.84 25.03 5.39
C ASP A 622 -17.83 24.44 6.40
N PRO A 623 -16.53 24.45 6.07
CA PRO A 623 -15.52 23.87 6.96
C PRO A 623 -15.31 24.73 8.22
N TYR A 624 -14.93 24.08 9.31
CA TYR A 624 -14.64 24.76 10.57
C TYR A 624 -13.30 25.53 10.53
N LEU A 625 -13.24 26.66 11.24
CA LEU A 625 -12.03 27.47 11.42
C LEU A 625 -11.40 27.23 12.80
N PRO A 626 -10.07 27.35 12.95
CA PRO A 626 -9.09 27.65 11.91
C PRO A 626 -8.90 26.49 10.93
N LEU A 627 -8.62 26.81 9.66
CA LEU A 627 -8.60 25.89 8.54
C LEU A 627 -7.22 25.84 7.87
N LEU A 628 -6.68 24.63 7.74
CA LEU A 628 -5.51 24.33 6.94
C LEU A 628 -5.92 23.51 5.71
N ILE A 629 -5.66 24.04 4.51
CA ILE A 629 -5.84 23.32 3.25
C ILE A 629 -4.48 22.74 2.85
N TRP A 630 -4.35 21.41 2.93
CA TRP A 630 -3.11 20.68 2.67
C TRP A 630 -3.21 19.86 1.38
N ILE A 631 -2.37 20.17 0.40
CA ILE A 631 -2.26 19.42 -0.86
C ILE A 631 -1.00 18.55 -0.84
N ASP A 632 -1.19 17.23 -0.74
CA ASP A 632 -0.12 16.23 -0.74
C ASP A 632 -0.63 14.90 -1.32
N SER A 633 0.10 14.34 -2.29
CA SER A 633 -0.21 13.05 -2.91
C SER A 633 0.09 11.86 -1.99
N ASP A 634 0.93 12.02 -0.95
CA ASP A 634 1.23 10.99 0.05
C ASP A 634 0.57 11.28 1.40
N VAL A 635 -0.72 10.93 1.47
CA VAL A 635 -1.55 11.04 2.68
C VAL A 635 -0.91 10.35 3.89
N SER A 636 -0.23 9.23 3.66
CA SER A 636 0.38 8.42 4.70
C SER A 636 1.54 9.14 5.38
N ALA A 637 2.40 9.79 4.59
CA ALA A 637 3.60 10.47 5.07
C ALA A 637 3.29 11.64 6.02
N ILE A 638 2.11 12.24 5.91
CA ILE A 638 1.73 13.44 6.67
C ILE A 638 0.78 13.18 7.85
N THR A 639 0.51 11.91 8.17
CA THR A 639 -0.45 11.54 9.23
C THR A 639 -0.09 12.13 10.60
N HIS A 640 1.19 12.11 10.99
CA HIS A 640 1.63 12.63 12.28
C HIS A 640 1.40 14.15 12.39
N GLN A 641 1.69 14.86 11.31
CA GLN A 641 1.55 16.30 11.21
C GLN A 641 0.06 16.71 11.20
N ILE A 642 -0.80 15.92 10.56
CA ILE A 642 -2.25 16.12 10.63
C ILE A 642 -2.74 15.97 12.07
N LEU A 643 -2.30 14.94 12.80
CA LEU A 643 -2.66 14.75 14.21
C LEU A 643 -2.19 15.91 15.09
N GLU A 644 -1.02 16.47 14.78
CA GLU A 644 -0.51 17.66 15.45
C GLU A 644 -1.40 18.89 15.17
N CYS A 645 -1.81 19.10 13.91
CA CYS A 645 -2.72 20.19 13.54
C CYS A 645 -4.07 20.08 14.25
N THR A 646 -4.67 18.89 14.28
CA THR A 646 -5.94 18.66 14.96
C THR A 646 -5.82 18.81 16.47
N GLY A 647 -4.67 18.43 17.05
CA GLY A 647 -4.32 18.70 18.44
C GLY A 647 -4.25 20.19 18.79
N LEU A 648 -3.97 21.05 17.81
CA LEU A 648 -3.99 22.52 17.92
C LEU A 648 -5.38 23.12 17.64
N GLY A 649 -6.42 22.30 17.46
CA GLY A 649 -7.77 22.77 17.14
C GLY A 649 -7.95 23.20 15.68
N ILE A 650 -7.03 22.83 14.79
CA ILE A 650 -7.08 23.18 13.36
C ILE A 650 -7.85 22.10 12.61
N THR A 651 -8.80 22.53 11.77
CA THR A 651 -9.45 21.66 10.78
C THR A 651 -8.53 21.54 9.59
N VAL A 652 -8.24 20.30 9.17
CA VAL A 652 -7.38 20.04 8.01
C VAL A 652 -8.23 19.49 6.88
N ILE A 653 -8.17 20.12 5.71
CA ILE A 653 -8.72 19.57 4.47
C ILE A 653 -7.57 19.14 3.59
N GLN A 654 -7.52 17.84 3.31
CA GLN A 654 -6.43 17.23 2.58
C GLN A 654 -6.84 16.90 1.14
N PHE A 655 -6.00 17.27 0.17
CA PHE A 655 -6.19 16.98 -1.25
C PHE A 655 -5.02 16.17 -1.80
N ALA A 656 -5.32 15.19 -2.66
CA ALA A 656 -4.30 14.36 -3.32
C ALA A 656 -3.94 14.83 -4.74
N SER A 657 -4.71 15.78 -5.30
CA SER A 657 -4.49 16.28 -6.67
C SER A 657 -4.81 17.76 -6.82
N THR A 658 -4.14 18.40 -7.77
CA THR A 658 -4.28 19.80 -8.18
C THR A 658 -5.66 20.06 -8.79
N ALA A 659 -6.19 19.12 -9.57
CA ALA A 659 -7.53 19.25 -10.16
C ALA A 659 -8.60 19.35 -9.08
N THR A 660 -8.57 18.43 -8.10
CA THR A 660 -9.56 18.37 -7.03
C THR A 660 -9.51 19.59 -6.13
N VAL A 661 -8.31 20.06 -5.74
CA VAL A 661 -8.20 21.27 -4.91
C VAL A 661 -8.64 22.52 -5.66
N LYS A 662 -8.34 22.68 -6.95
CA LYS A 662 -8.81 23.84 -7.76
C LYS A 662 -10.34 23.87 -7.84
N SER A 663 -10.96 22.72 -8.11
CA SER A 663 -12.42 22.56 -8.09
C SER A 663 -13.00 22.90 -6.72
N TRP A 664 -12.41 22.39 -5.63
CA TRP A 664 -12.88 22.67 -4.28
C TRP A 664 -12.76 24.16 -3.93
N ILE A 665 -11.62 24.80 -4.20
CA ILE A 665 -11.43 26.24 -3.96
C ILE A 665 -12.47 27.06 -4.72
N THR A 666 -12.68 26.75 -6.00
CA THR A 666 -13.66 27.45 -6.84
C THR A 666 -15.09 27.31 -6.30
N MET A 667 -15.47 26.11 -5.84
CA MET A 667 -16.79 25.87 -5.24
C MET A 667 -16.98 26.59 -3.91
N ASN A 668 -15.90 26.78 -3.15
CA ASN A 668 -15.92 27.36 -1.80
C ASN A 668 -15.46 28.83 -1.77
N ILE A 669 -15.41 29.50 -2.92
CA ILE A 669 -14.78 30.82 -3.05
C ILE A 669 -15.40 31.88 -2.13
N ASP A 670 -16.72 31.89 -1.97
CA ASP A 670 -17.42 32.85 -1.11
C ASP A 670 -17.04 32.68 0.36
N PHE A 671 -16.97 31.42 0.83
CA PHE A 671 -16.51 31.10 2.18
C PHE A 671 -15.04 31.50 2.37
N LEU A 672 -14.17 31.15 1.41
CA LEU A 672 -12.75 31.44 1.49
C LEU A 672 -12.49 32.95 1.53
N LYS A 673 -13.13 33.74 0.67
CA LYS A 673 -13.02 35.21 0.66
C LYS A 673 -13.56 35.85 1.93
N LYS A 674 -14.70 35.38 2.44
CA LYS A 674 -15.29 35.86 3.69
C LYS A 674 -14.35 35.67 4.89
N HIS A 675 -13.49 34.66 4.83
CA HIS A 675 -12.59 34.26 5.90
C HIS A 675 -11.11 34.41 5.54
N ASP A 676 -10.80 35.18 4.49
CA ASP A 676 -9.46 35.38 3.95
C ASP A 676 -8.56 36.17 4.92
N SER A 677 -7.96 35.44 5.85
CA SER A 677 -7.10 35.98 6.89
C SER A 677 -6.10 34.92 7.31
N SER A 678 -4.86 35.35 7.53
CA SER A 678 -3.77 34.47 7.96
C SER A 678 -3.94 33.82 9.33
N THR A 679 -4.90 34.32 10.12
CA THR A 679 -5.29 33.75 11.42
C THR A 679 -6.39 32.70 11.30
N LYS A 680 -7.03 32.59 10.13
CA LYS A 680 -8.21 31.74 9.90
C LYS A 680 -7.95 30.66 8.86
N ILE A 681 -7.29 30.99 7.75
CA ILE A 681 -7.06 30.10 6.63
C ILE A 681 -5.58 30.10 6.27
N ARG A 682 -5.01 28.92 6.03
CA ARG A 682 -3.69 28.75 5.42
C ARG A 682 -3.69 27.61 4.43
N PHE A 683 -2.81 27.70 3.44
CA PHE A 683 -2.56 26.66 2.45
C PHE A 683 -1.16 26.08 2.65
N LEU A 684 -1.03 24.78 2.44
CA LEU A 684 0.23 24.05 2.41
C LEU A 684 0.20 23.11 1.20
N CYS A 685 1.18 23.22 0.31
CA CYS A 685 1.19 22.44 -0.94
C CYS A 685 2.58 21.87 -1.19
N ASN A 686 2.68 20.61 -1.58
CA ASN A 686 3.93 20.08 -2.11
C ASN A 686 4.23 20.69 -3.49
N GLN A 687 5.51 20.95 -3.77
CA GLN A 687 5.96 21.41 -5.08
C GLN A 687 5.66 20.37 -6.17
N VAL A 688 5.92 19.10 -5.87
CA VAL A 688 5.71 17.96 -6.78
C VAL A 688 4.57 17.11 -6.23
N LEU A 689 3.59 16.78 -7.07
CA LEU A 689 2.51 15.84 -6.74
C LEU A 689 2.49 14.67 -7.72
N HIS A 690 2.26 13.46 -7.20
CA HIS A 690 2.05 12.27 -8.02
C HIS A 690 0.58 12.22 -8.48
N GLU A 691 0.32 12.64 -9.71
CA GLU A 691 -1.01 12.80 -10.27
C GLU A 691 -1.26 11.83 -11.42
N ARG A 692 -2.47 11.85 -11.98
CA ARG A 692 -2.76 11.17 -13.25
C ARG A 692 -2.78 12.22 -14.34
N ASP A 693 -2.06 11.95 -15.42
CA ASP A 693 -2.14 12.77 -16.63
C ASP A 693 -3.49 12.58 -17.35
N SER A 694 -3.67 13.26 -18.48
CA SER A 694 -4.86 13.11 -19.32
C SER A 694 -5.07 11.69 -19.88
N SER A 695 -4.03 10.85 -19.87
CA SER A 695 -4.11 9.43 -20.26
C SER A 695 -4.43 8.50 -19.09
N HIS A 696 -4.68 9.05 -17.90
CA HIS A 696 -4.83 8.34 -16.63
C HIS A 696 -3.58 7.59 -16.16
N THR A 697 -2.42 7.88 -16.75
CA THR A 697 -1.12 7.32 -16.37
C THR A 697 -0.58 8.13 -15.19
N PRO A 698 -0.04 7.47 -14.14
CA PRO A 698 0.65 8.16 -13.07
C PRO A 698 1.81 9.00 -13.62
N ALA A 699 1.83 10.28 -13.32
CA ALA A 699 2.86 11.23 -13.75
C ALA A 699 3.13 12.25 -12.64
N ASP A 700 4.37 12.71 -12.56
CA ASP A 700 4.79 13.71 -11.57
C ASP A 700 4.47 15.10 -12.11
N ASN A 701 3.58 15.81 -11.41
CA ASN A 701 3.32 17.21 -11.66
C ASN A 701 4.35 18.04 -10.88
N GLU A 702 5.51 18.28 -11.49
CA GLU A 702 6.63 19.00 -10.88
C GLU A 702 6.32 20.49 -10.58
N GLU A 703 5.25 21.03 -11.16
CA GLU A 703 4.82 22.42 -11.04
C GLU A 703 3.59 22.61 -10.15
N ALA A 704 3.15 21.55 -9.46
CA ALA A 704 1.90 21.56 -8.69
C ALA A 704 1.81 22.75 -7.73
N GLY A 705 2.87 23.00 -6.95
CA GLY A 705 2.93 24.14 -6.02
C GLY A 705 2.69 25.50 -6.71
N GLY A 706 3.30 25.71 -7.87
CA GLY A 706 3.20 26.97 -8.62
C GLY A 706 1.83 27.15 -9.24
N GLN A 707 1.26 26.07 -9.79
CA GLN A 707 -0.09 26.08 -10.35
C GLN A 707 -1.16 26.35 -9.29
N ILE A 708 -1.02 25.81 -8.08
CA ILE A 708 -1.96 26.05 -6.98
C ILE A 708 -1.83 27.47 -6.45
N LEU A 709 -0.61 27.96 -6.19
CA LEU A 709 -0.39 29.34 -5.75
C LEU A 709 -0.94 30.35 -6.75
N SER A 710 -0.64 30.17 -8.04
CA SER A 710 -1.15 31.03 -9.11
C SER A 710 -2.68 31.01 -9.18
N HIS A 711 -3.31 29.84 -9.02
CA HIS A 711 -4.76 29.72 -9.00
C HIS A 711 -5.41 30.43 -7.79
N ILE A 712 -4.87 30.25 -6.58
CA ILE A 712 -5.36 30.93 -5.36
C ILE A 712 -5.30 32.45 -5.55
N ARG A 713 -4.17 32.97 -6.05
CA ARG A 713 -3.97 34.40 -6.24
C ARG A 713 -4.79 34.96 -7.40
N GLY A 714 -5.00 34.19 -8.47
CA GLY A 714 -5.92 34.54 -9.56
C GLY A 714 -7.38 34.67 -9.13
N LEU A 715 -7.74 34.08 -7.98
CA LEU A 715 -9.07 34.20 -7.36
C LEU A 715 -9.17 35.33 -6.32
N ASP A 716 -8.12 36.14 -6.14
CA ASP A 716 -8.08 37.24 -5.15
C ASP A 716 -8.25 36.71 -3.71
N ILE A 717 -7.53 35.63 -3.38
CA ILE A 717 -7.38 35.11 -2.02
C ILE A 717 -5.94 35.39 -1.58
N HIS A 718 -5.76 36.10 -0.47
CA HIS A 718 -4.47 36.53 0.10
C HIS A 718 -4.01 35.69 1.28
N ALA A 719 -4.74 34.64 1.66
CA ALA A 719 -4.35 33.73 2.71
C ALA A 719 -2.92 33.19 2.48
N PRO A 720 -2.16 32.97 3.58
CA PRO A 720 -0.85 32.34 3.56
C PRO A 720 -0.79 31.08 2.69
N VAL A 721 0.24 30.96 1.86
CA VAL A 721 0.55 29.75 1.11
C VAL A 721 2.00 29.36 1.37
N LEU A 722 2.21 28.15 1.87
CA LEU A 722 3.54 27.58 2.08
C LEU A 722 3.76 26.43 1.11
N ILE A 723 4.82 26.52 0.30
CA ILE A 723 5.23 25.46 -0.62
C ILE A 723 6.26 24.57 0.05
N TYR A 724 5.92 23.29 0.23
CA TYR A 724 6.79 22.28 0.80
C TYR A 724 7.54 21.54 -0.31
N THR A 725 8.85 21.37 -0.15
CA THR A 725 9.67 20.64 -1.10
C THR A 725 10.88 20.02 -0.41
N THR A 726 11.58 19.13 -1.12
CA THR A 726 12.87 18.62 -0.65
C THR A 726 13.94 19.69 -0.81
N ARG A 727 15.02 19.57 -0.02
CA ARG A 727 16.15 20.51 -0.12
C ARG A 727 16.78 20.54 -1.52
N SER A 728 16.75 19.43 -2.26
CA SER A 728 17.25 19.37 -3.65
C SER A 728 16.38 20.15 -4.63
N ASN A 729 15.08 20.29 -4.35
CA ASN A 729 14.10 20.89 -5.25
C ASN A 729 13.66 22.28 -4.80
N ILE A 730 14.35 22.90 -3.83
CA ILE A 730 14.00 24.23 -3.34
C ILE A 730 14.09 25.28 -4.44
N THR A 731 15.05 25.16 -5.36
CA THR A 731 15.25 26.08 -6.48
C THR A 731 14.04 26.16 -7.42
N ALA A 732 13.26 25.09 -7.54
CA ALA A 732 12.02 25.06 -8.33
C ALA A 732 10.92 25.95 -7.73
N THR A 733 11.05 26.36 -6.46
CA THR A 733 10.04 27.16 -5.74
C THR A 733 10.32 28.66 -5.74
N LYS A 734 11.33 29.16 -6.46
CA LYS A 734 11.66 30.61 -6.50
C LYS A 734 10.49 31.51 -6.90
N TYR A 735 9.52 30.98 -7.63
CA TYR A 735 8.31 31.73 -8.01
C TYR A 735 7.53 32.28 -6.81
N VAL A 736 7.68 31.73 -5.58
CA VAL A 736 6.98 32.24 -4.39
C VAL A 736 7.33 33.69 -4.07
N GLU A 737 8.52 34.17 -4.46
CA GLU A 737 8.94 35.57 -4.25
C GLU A 737 8.08 36.57 -5.05
N GLN A 738 7.35 36.10 -6.05
CA GLN A 738 6.49 36.93 -6.91
C GLN A 738 5.08 37.12 -6.33
N TYR A 739 4.74 36.40 -5.26
CA TYR A 739 3.41 36.40 -4.67
C TYR A 739 3.48 36.90 -3.23
N ASP A 740 2.51 37.71 -2.84
CA ASP A 740 2.33 38.11 -1.45
C ASP A 740 1.95 36.91 -0.58
N MET A 741 2.30 36.97 0.71
CA MET A 741 1.89 35.96 1.70
C MET A 741 2.27 34.53 1.29
N ALA A 742 3.35 34.38 0.53
CA ALA A 742 3.84 33.11 0.02
C ALA A 742 5.26 32.83 0.52
N GLY A 743 5.58 31.56 0.71
CA GLY A 743 6.93 31.12 1.08
C GLY A 743 7.18 29.68 0.67
N SER A 744 8.44 29.25 0.77
CA SER A 744 8.81 27.87 0.48
C SER A 744 9.79 27.31 1.50
N LEU A 745 9.77 26.00 1.73
CA LEU A 745 10.71 25.34 2.65
C LEU A 745 11.25 24.02 2.10
N GLY A 746 12.54 23.78 2.31
CA GLY A 746 13.28 22.60 1.83
C GLY A 746 13.38 21.48 2.87
N GLY A 747 12.27 21.09 3.50
CA GLY A 747 12.21 20.04 4.54
C GLY A 747 12.51 20.50 5.97
N ASN A 748 12.55 21.80 6.25
CA ASN A 748 12.73 22.34 7.60
C ASN A 748 11.44 22.23 8.44
N TYR A 749 11.34 21.19 9.27
CA TYR A 749 10.17 20.94 10.10
C TYR A 749 9.87 22.06 11.11
N SER A 750 10.88 22.79 11.61
CA SER A 750 10.66 23.87 12.59
C SER A 750 9.82 25.03 12.03
N ILE A 751 9.91 25.26 10.72
CA ILE A 751 9.17 26.31 10.02
C ILE A 751 7.76 25.86 9.71
N PHE A 752 7.60 24.62 9.24
CA PHE A 752 6.29 23.99 9.14
C PHE A 752 5.57 24.07 10.50
N HIS A 753 6.21 23.63 11.59
CA HIS A 753 5.64 23.65 12.92
C HIS A 753 5.23 25.08 13.34
N SER A 754 6.11 26.07 13.14
CA SER A 754 5.80 27.47 13.43
C SER A 754 4.60 27.99 12.61
N TYR A 755 4.50 27.57 11.34
CA TYR A 755 3.41 27.93 10.43
C TYR A 755 2.06 27.42 10.94
N VAL A 756 1.96 26.15 11.34
CA VAL A 756 0.70 25.59 11.86
C VAL A 756 0.39 26.03 13.29
N VAL A 757 1.38 26.18 14.17
CA VAL A 757 1.18 26.71 15.52
C VAL A 757 0.64 28.14 15.49
N ALA A 758 1.12 28.98 14.58
CA ALA A 758 0.59 30.34 14.42
C ALA A 758 -0.88 30.33 13.99
N LEU A 759 -1.28 29.42 13.09
CA LEU A 759 -2.69 29.24 12.72
C LEU A 759 -3.54 28.78 13.91
N GLY A 760 -3.11 27.75 14.64
CA GLY A 760 -3.84 27.24 15.81
C GLY A 760 -3.97 28.28 16.94
N LYS A 761 -3.00 29.19 17.07
CA LYS A 761 -3.06 30.32 18.03
C LYS A 761 -3.79 31.55 17.50
N GLY A 762 -4.14 31.59 16.21
CA GLY A 762 -4.74 32.76 15.57
C GLY A 762 -3.80 33.98 15.54
N THR A 763 -2.48 33.77 15.36
CA THR A 763 -1.49 34.86 15.34
C THR A 763 -1.02 35.19 13.92
N THR A 764 -0.63 36.46 13.72
CA THR A 764 -0.09 37.02 12.46
C THR A 764 1.44 37.05 12.44
N ASP A 765 2.13 36.22 13.22
CA ASP A 765 3.59 36.16 13.19
C ASP A 765 4.05 35.37 11.96
N GLU A 766 4.40 36.09 10.90
CA GLU A 766 4.60 35.53 9.56
C GLU A 766 6.04 35.64 9.03
N GLY A 767 6.89 36.40 9.72
CA GLY A 767 8.21 36.76 9.20
C GLY A 767 9.17 35.59 9.00
N LYS A 768 8.94 34.45 9.65
CA LYS A 768 9.84 33.29 9.57
C LYS A 768 9.63 32.42 8.34
N TRP A 769 8.41 32.34 7.81
CA TRP A 769 8.04 31.42 6.73
C TRP A 769 7.77 32.13 5.39
N MET A 770 7.48 33.43 5.39
CA MET A 770 7.22 34.25 4.19
C MET A 770 8.49 34.63 3.42
N LYS A 771 9.29 33.64 3.03
CA LYS A 771 10.44 33.85 2.15
C LYS A 771 10.74 32.58 1.37
N TYR A 772 11.48 32.74 0.28
CA TYR A 772 12.09 31.61 -0.42
C TYR A 772 13.13 30.94 0.49
N ASP A 773 13.11 29.60 0.53
CA ASP A 773 14.03 28.79 1.34
C ASP A 773 14.05 29.22 2.82
N ALA A 774 12.87 29.14 3.42
CA ALA A 774 12.60 29.67 4.75
C ALA A 774 13.55 29.14 5.84
#